data_AF-A0A1Y6JN03-F1
#
_entry.id   AF-A0A1Y6JN03-F1
#
_cell.length_a   1.000
_cell.length_b   1.000
_cell.length_c   1.000
_cell.angle_alpha   90.00
_cell.angle_beta   90.00
_cell.angle_gamma   90.00
#
_symmetry.space_group_name_H-M   'P 1'
#
loop_
_entity.id
_entity.type
_entity.pdbx_description
1 polymer ?
#
loop_
_entity_poly.entity_id
_entity_poly.type
_entity_poly.pdbx_seq_one_letter_code
_entity_poly.pdbx_strand_id
1 'polypeptide(L)'
;MTLKQFPQCGKGKLLTVALLVIVSPYAEGACDLVSTPGSDTQTCDSGSSGAVTWSGANDTLIFPAGGSGSINGNVTFGPGLDSVDMNSGRITGNVMQGAGRDRFSLSAGIVTGDISQGAEPDTFIMSGGSIGSLAQGDGLDTFQMTGGIITRAFEDGDRATMSGGSIGRVDMKLDDNLFDLSGGTIIGNLVTGFGRDTINVSGGRIGGAVSVSGGDDRLTLSGGEILGGIRASFGNDQFTWRDGGNVTGSVLMAEGDDIARLYNLSEYYLSTSSVLDGGTGNDTLTLDNTTSAVPARYRQWETVNLNNGSRMDLAGDLTLGDSASGTGVLNMDASSRLSSASGAIRSFNSATPATLNNAGTLDLSSGFARDTLTVQGNYTGLNGQLLVQSVLGDDSADSDRLVIAQGRIGGTTRMTVINEGGPGALTQSNGIEVVQAIQGATSDKGAFSLENSLSVGAYQYYLFKGGATAGSENSWFLRSSVLSPPLTIASLPAEPDPAPEPAPTPPSPTPTPTPPPEPESPAEPVPPTPEPTAPTIPQPAATLPVPAVGTPPLPEPLRGAAPVPIYRQEVPDYSVIAPAAALLATSSLGTFHERQGDQYLLNQQGANPAGWARVFGSDLKQHWSGTVSPSLDASLEGYQIGHDLFAWQPGDGAIQRVGIFVANNRLKGRIKGFAGGFEDTRTGRLSLRGDSIGAYWTLIGPRQGYVDAVAMGTRLDGSSRSERGVRVDIDGHVVSLSIEAGYPLPVGANWVAEPQVQVIHQRVDLDDQHDGISSLEFDSPSRNTGRLGIRLKGRYRPWGVPVEPYMRADLWRDANGHDTVIYQSVDRIRTEHDSKTASLGAGLVAQPSEHLGVYLSADHRRELSGSDTQQTGFSVGIRLSW
;
A
#
# COMPACT_ATOMS: atom_id res chain seq x y z
N MET A 1 56.36 -48.67 2.74
CA MET A 1 56.17 -50.08 2.30
C MET A 1 56.33 -50.15 0.79
N THR A 2 57.04 -51.18 0.29
CA THR A 2 57.03 -51.76 -1.08
C THR A 2 56.96 -50.83 -2.31
N LEU A 3 58.00 -50.61 -3.15
CA LEU A 3 58.88 -51.48 -3.99
C LEU A 3 58.31 -52.03 -5.31
N LYS A 4 58.91 -51.56 -6.44
CA LYS A 4 59.39 -52.25 -7.68
C LYS A 4 59.80 -51.15 -8.68
N GLN A 5 61.03 -50.92 -9.15
CA GLN A 5 62.13 -51.72 -9.75
C GLN A 5 61.91 -52.30 -11.16
N PHE A 6 62.50 -51.59 -12.17
CA PHE A 6 63.46 -52.02 -13.23
C PHE A 6 63.19 -53.26 -14.12
N PRO A 7 63.67 -53.34 -15.39
CA PRO A 7 65.05 -53.07 -15.90
C PRO A 7 65.13 -52.06 -17.07
N GLN A 8 66.24 -51.44 -17.48
CA GLN A 8 67.68 -51.75 -17.66
C GLN A 8 68.14 -52.32 -19.03
N CYS A 9 68.98 -51.50 -19.69
CA CYS A 9 70.11 -51.82 -20.58
C CYS A 9 69.91 -52.24 -22.06
N GLY A 10 70.59 -51.50 -22.95
CA GLY A 10 70.93 -51.89 -24.32
C GLY A 10 72.08 -51.03 -24.87
N LYS A 11 73.31 -51.59 -24.91
CA LYS A 11 74.49 -50.90 -25.48
C LYS A 11 74.59 -51.16 -26.99
N GLY A 12 74.71 -50.11 -27.80
CA GLY A 12 75.06 -50.17 -29.23
C GLY A 12 76.37 -49.41 -29.50
N LYS A 13 77.25 -49.97 -30.35
CA LYS A 13 78.61 -49.45 -30.57
C LYS A 13 78.68 -48.36 -31.64
N LEU A 14 79.78 -47.60 -31.57
CA LEU A 14 80.33 -46.69 -32.59
C LEU A 14 80.04 -47.11 -34.04
N LEU A 15 79.74 -46.10 -34.87
CA LEU A 15 80.35 -46.02 -36.20
C LEU A 15 80.83 -44.59 -36.45
N THR A 16 82.14 -44.42 -36.64
CA THR A 16 82.77 -43.14 -36.94
C THR A 16 82.63 -42.85 -38.43
N VAL A 17 81.99 -41.74 -38.79
CA VAL A 17 82.11 -41.16 -40.14
C VAL A 17 82.59 -39.72 -39.95
N ALA A 18 83.87 -39.49 -40.26
CA ALA A 18 84.41 -38.15 -40.36
C ALA A 18 84.08 -37.59 -41.74
N LEU A 19 83.49 -36.40 -41.82
CA LEU A 19 83.51 -35.61 -43.04
C LEU A 19 83.50 -34.10 -42.76
N LEU A 20 84.51 -33.43 -43.33
CA LEU A 20 84.69 -31.99 -43.50
C LEU A 20 84.31 -31.07 -42.33
N VAL A 21 85.35 -30.74 -41.57
CA VAL A 21 85.50 -29.39 -41.00
C VAL A 21 85.52 -28.39 -42.15
N ILE A 22 84.49 -27.54 -42.23
CA ILE A 22 84.62 -26.19 -42.79
C ILE A 22 84.58 -25.26 -41.57
N VAL A 23 85.74 -24.70 -41.21
CA VAL A 23 85.78 -23.59 -40.25
C VAL A 23 85.34 -22.34 -41.02
N SER A 24 84.06 -22.00 -40.93
CA SER A 24 83.64 -20.61 -41.11
C SER A 24 84.08 -19.81 -39.87
N PRO A 25 84.41 -18.52 -40.01
CA PRO A 25 85.12 -17.79 -38.97
C PRO A 25 84.28 -17.59 -37.71
N TYR A 26 84.96 -17.25 -36.62
CA TYR A 26 84.36 -16.67 -35.44
C TYR A 26 83.34 -15.60 -35.85
N ALA A 27 82.09 -15.75 -35.44
CA ALA A 27 81.18 -14.62 -35.40
C ALA A 27 81.73 -13.66 -34.34
N GLU A 28 82.27 -12.52 -34.80
CA GLU A 28 82.40 -11.36 -33.92
C GLU A 28 81.00 -11.00 -33.42
N GLY A 29 80.87 -10.57 -32.16
CA GLY A 29 79.57 -10.32 -31.56
C GLY A 29 78.86 -9.22 -32.35
N ALA A 30 77.75 -9.55 -33.02
CA ALA A 30 77.04 -8.63 -33.90
C ALA A 30 76.14 -7.69 -33.09
N CYS A 31 76.79 -6.93 -32.21
CA CYS A 31 76.31 -5.71 -31.56
C CYS A 31 77.52 -4.78 -31.39
N ASP A 32 78.27 -4.58 -32.47
CA ASP A 32 79.25 -3.51 -32.64
C ASP A 32 78.57 -2.41 -33.47
N LEU A 33 78.08 -1.37 -32.79
CA LEU A 33 77.25 -0.35 -33.41
C LEU A 33 78.11 0.83 -33.88
N VAL A 34 78.02 1.16 -35.16
CA VAL A 34 78.81 2.21 -35.81
C VAL A 34 77.90 3.37 -36.22
N SER A 35 78.30 4.59 -35.89
CA SER A 35 77.61 5.80 -36.35
C SER A 35 78.06 6.13 -37.78
N THR A 36 77.13 6.20 -38.73
CA THR A 36 77.40 6.69 -40.09
C THR A 36 76.56 7.93 -40.43
N PRO A 37 76.92 8.73 -41.46
CA PRO A 37 76.18 9.94 -41.83
C PRO A 37 74.93 9.71 -42.70
N GLY A 38 74.39 8.49 -42.78
CA GLY A 38 73.23 8.17 -43.60
C GLY A 38 72.43 7.02 -43.02
N SER A 39 71.22 6.80 -43.57
CA SER A 39 70.26 5.82 -43.06
C SER A 39 70.84 4.41 -42.86
N ASP A 40 70.98 4.01 -41.61
CA ASP A 40 71.52 2.74 -41.19
C ASP A 40 70.43 1.74 -40.77
N THR A 41 70.71 0.45 -40.89
CA THR A 41 69.94 -0.60 -40.23
C THR A 41 70.90 -1.55 -39.56
N GLN A 42 70.93 -1.51 -38.23
CA GLN A 42 71.91 -2.23 -37.42
C GLN A 42 71.22 -3.21 -36.50
N THR A 43 71.73 -4.44 -36.49
CA THR A 43 71.23 -5.52 -35.63
C THR A 43 72.17 -5.66 -34.44
N CYS A 44 71.63 -5.78 -33.23
CA CYS A 44 72.34 -6.09 -31.99
C CYS A 44 71.90 -7.49 -31.51
N ASP A 45 72.48 -8.56 -32.08
CA ASP A 45 72.07 -9.94 -31.80
C ASP A 45 72.78 -10.56 -30.58
N SER A 46 74.03 -10.19 -30.34
CA SER A 46 74.93 -10.83 -29.37
C SER A 46 76.15 -9.95 -29.10
N GLY A 47 76.89 -10.25 -28.02
CA GLY A 47 77.99 -9.39 -27.58
C GLY A 47 77.48 -8.08 -26.97
N SER A 48 78.30 -7.02 -27.02
CA SER A 48 77.90 -5.73 -26.45
C SER A 48 78.57 -4.51 -27.08
N SER A 49 77.78 -3.46 -27.30
CA SER A 49 78.24 -2.13 -27.70
C SER A 49 78.46 -1.21 -26.49
N GLY A 50 79.19 -0.12 -26.69
CA GLY A 50 79.15 1.07 -25.83
C GLY A 50 77.90 1.92 -26.08
N ALA A 51 77.91 3.17 -25.63
CA ALA A 51 76.91 4.15 -26.05
C ALA A 51 77.03 4.45 -27.55
N VAL A 52 75.91 4.72 -28.22
CA VAL A 52 75.85 5.03 -29.66
C VAL A 52 75.08 6.33 -29.90
N THR A 53 75.54 7.10 -30.89
CA THR A 53 74.92 8.37 -31.31
C THR A 53 74.95 8.47 -32.83
N TRP A 54 73.77 8.53 -33.46
CA TRP A 54 73.62 8.91 -34.87
C TRP A 54 73.34 10.41 -34.96
N SER A 55 73.83 11.06 -36.02
CA SER A 55 73.76 12.52 -36.18
C SER A 55 72.66 13.00 -37.14
N GLY A 56 71.89 12.09 -37.73
CA GLY A 56 70.74 12.36 -38.60
C GLY A 56 70.70 11.50 -39.86
N ALA A 57 69.50 11.43 -40.47
CA ALA A 57 68.97 10.42 -41.39
C ALA A 57 68.07 9.40 -40.67
N ASN A 58 67.40 8.51 -41.41
CA ASN A 58 66.45 7.55 -40.85
C ASN A 58 67.17 6.24 -40.49
N ASP A 59 67.25 5.90 -39.21
CA ASP A 59 68.02 4.78 -38.69
C ASP A 59 67.13 3.70 -38.05
N THR A 60 67.58 2.45 -38.07
CA THR A 60 66.83 1.32 -37.48
C THR A 60 67.72 0.40 -36.66
N LEU A 61 67.39 0.23 -35.38
CA LEU A 61 68.07 -0.65 -34.43
C LEU A 61 67.22 -1.89 -34.12
N ILE A 62 67.74 -3.08 -34.40
CA ILE A 62 67.02 -4.35 -34.27
C ILE A 62 67.68 -5.24 -33.22
N PHE A 63 66.94 -5.64 -32.19
CA PHE A 63 67.31 -6.79 -31.34
C PHE A 63 66.44 -7.99 -31.76
N PRO A 64 67.00 -9.00 -32.45
CA PRO A 64 66.23 -10.11 -32.96
C PRO A 64 65.72 -11.03 -31.83
N ALA A 65 64.63 -11.75 -32.07
CA ALA A 65 64.07 -12.67 -31.09
C ALA A 65 65.09 -13.75 -30.68
N GLY A 66 65.26 -13.94 -29.37
CA GLY A 66 66.22 -14.90 -28.80
C GLY A 66 67.69 -14.44 -28.77
N GLY A 67 67.99 -13.20 -29.18
CA GLY A 67 69.31 -12.59 -29.05
C GLY A 67 69.73 -12.29 -27.59
N SER A 68 71.00 -11.97 -27.41
CA SER A 68 71.63 -11.59 -26.13
C SER A 68 72.43 -10.28 -26.21
N GLY A 69 72.24 -9.48 -27.25
CA GLY A 69 72.95 -8.22 -27.45
C GLY A 69 72.70 -7.20 -26.33
N SER A 70 73.74 -6.46 -25.94
CA SER A 70 73.67 -5.47 -24.85
C SER A 70 74.32 -4.14 -25.25
N ILE A 71 73.58 -3.05 -25.17
CA ILE A 71 74.13 -1.69 -25.33
C ILE A 71 74.43 -1.15 -23.92
N ASN A 72 75.72 -1.02 -23.61
CA ASN A 72 76.20 -0.60 -22.29
C ASN A 72 76.34 0.93 -22.22
N GLY A 73 75.27 1.65 -22.55
CA GLY A 73 75.23 3.11 -22.62
C GLY A 73 73.90 3.64 -23.14
N ASN A 74 73.86 4.93 -23.47
CA ASN A 74 72.72 5.55 -24.14
C ASN A 74 72.70 5.20 -25.63
N VAL A 75 71.50 5.18 -26.19
CA VAL A 75 71.21 5.16 -27.63
C VAL A 75 70.63 6.53 -27.98
N THR A 76 71.26 7.24 -28.90
CA THR A 76 70.85 8.58 -29.32
C THR A 76 70.72 8.61 -30.83
N PHE A 77 69.54 8.89 -31.33
CA PHE A 77 69.30 9.10 -32.74
C PHE A 77 69.37 10.60 -33.08
N GLY A 78 69.26 10.93 -34.36
CA GLY A 78 69.34 12.31 -34.85
C GLY A 78 67.96 12.85 -35.23
N PRO A 79 67.89 13.78 -36.20
CA PRO A 79 66.64 14.04 -36.92
C PRO A 79 66.43 12.98 -38.01
N GLY A 80 65.26 12.35 -38.04
CA GLY A 80 65.03 11.15 -38.86
C GLY A 80 63.59 10.64 -38.96
N LEU A 81 63.49 9.34 -39.25
CA LEU A 81 62.30 8.50 -39.03
C LEU A 81 62.85 7.23 -38.39
N ASP A 82 63.07 7.29 -37.09
CA ASP A 82 63.98 6.40 -36.40
C ASP A 82 63.22 5.29 -35.68
N SER A 83 63.71 4.06 -35.81
CA SER A 83 62.99 2.88 -35.32
C SER A 83 63.85 1.96 -34.45
N VAL A 84 63.26 1.49 -33.35
CA VAL A 84 63.81 0.40 -32.54
C VAL A 84 62.84 -0.77 -32.54
N ASP A 85 63.30 -1.95 -32.97
CA ASP A 85 62.53 -3.20 -32.85
C ASP A 85 63.24 -4.16 -31.89
N MET A 86 62.76 -4.20 -30.65
CA MET A 86 63.38 -4.91 -29.53
C MET A 86 62.60 -6.18 -29.18
N ASN A 87 63.14 -7.32 -29.61
CA ASN A 87 62.57 -8.65 -29.36
C ASN A 87 63.47 -9.50 -28.42
N SER A 88 64.56 -8.92 -27.91
CA SER A 88 65.46 -9.52 -26.90
C SER A 88 66.43 -8.46 -26.35
N GLY A 89 67.49 -8.90 -25.67
CA GLY A 89 68.64 -8.05 -25.36
C GLY A 89 68.43 -7.01 -24.25
N ARG A 90 69.36 -6.07 -24.15
CA ARG A 90 69.38 -5.02 -23.11
C ARG A 90 69.95 -3.71 -23.62
N ILE A 91 69.38 -2.60 -23.15
CA ILE A 91 69.98 -1.26 -23.22
C ILE A 91 70.11 -0.75 -21.78
N THR A 92 71.33 -0.39 -21.35
CA THR A 92 71.54 0.03 -19.95
C THR A 92 71.25 1.51 -19.71
N GLY A 93 71.41 2.36 -20.72
CA GLY A 93 71.12 3.79 -20.68
C GLY A 93 69.75 4.14 -21.25
N ASN A 94 69.58 5.42 -21.59
CA ASN A 94 68.38 5.97 -22.21
C ASN A 94 68.36 5.71 -23.72
N VAL A 95 67.18 5.76 -24.33
CA VAL A 95 66.96 5.85 -25.77
C VAL A 95 66.33 7.20 -26.07
N MET A 96 66.92 7.99 -26.95
CA MET A 96 66.42 9.30 -27.38
C MET A 96 66.28 9.24 -28.90
N GLN A 97 65.06 9.33 -29.43
CA GLN A 97 64.79 9.16 -30.87
C GLN A 97 64.95 10.48 -31.64
N GLY A 98 64.60 11.62 -31.05
CA GLY A 98 65.12 12.93 -31.46
C GLY A 98 64.05 13.82 -32.05
N ALA A 99 64.02 13.92 -33.38
CA ALA A 99 63.06 14.77 -34.09
C ALA A 99 62.64 14.14 -35.42
N GLY A 100 61.34 14.12 -35.68
CA GLY A 100 60.72 13.34 -36.74
C GLY A 100 59.81 12.25 -36.19
N ARG A 101 59.12 11.53 -37.09
CA ARG A 101 58.16 10.48 -36.68
C ARG A 101 58.88 9.16 -36.46
N ASP A 102 58.93 8.77 -35.21
CA ASP A 102 59.73 7.69 -34.68
C ASP A 102 58.87 6.53 -34.16
N ARG A 103 59.52 5.36 -34.04
CA ARG A 103 58.83 4.11 -33.68
C ARG A 103 59.63 3.23 -32.74
N PHE A 104 59.09 2.97 -31.55
CA PHE A 104 59.63 1.94 -30.66
C PHE A 104 58.69 0.74 -30.59
N SER A 105 59.23 -0.46 -30.80
CA SER A 105 58.54 -1.75 -30.71
C SER A 105 59.26 -2.63 -29.69
N LEU A 106 58.56 -3.12 -28.67
CA LEU A 106 59.12 -3.96 -27.61
C LEU A 106 58.26 -5.21 -27.36
N SER A 107 58.75 -6.38 -27.77
CA SER A 107 58.12 -7.67 -27.44
C SER A 107 58.85 -8.41 -26.32
N ALA A 108 60.16 -8.23 -26.21
CA ALA A 108 60.97 -8.71 -25.09
C ALA A 108 62.30 -7.95 -25.04
N GLY A 109 62.97 -7.96 -23.89
CA GLY A 109 64.20 -7.19 -23.65
C GLY A 109 64.04 -6.21 -22.48
N ILE A 110 65.12 -5.50 -22.14
CA ILE A 110 65.15 -4.55 -21.02
C ILE A 110 65.84 -3.26 -21.44
N VAL A 111 65.15 -2.12 -21.32
CA VAL A 111 65.76 -0.78 -21.30
C VAL A 111 65.75 -0.31 -19.84
N THR A 112 66.90 -0.07 -19.21
CA THR A 112 66.88 0.45 -17.81
C THR A 112 66.78 1.96 -17.71
N GLY A 113 67.15 2.69 -18.77
CA GLY A 113 66.91 4.12 -18.87
C GLY A 113 65.52 4.46 -19.40
N ASP A 114 65.37 5.73 -19.75
CA ASP A 114 64.14 6.30 -20.30
C ASP A 114 64.13 6.28 -21.82
N ILE A 115 62.93 6.16 -22.40
CA ILE A 115 62.68 6.33 -23.84
C ILE A 115 62.03 7.70 -24.02
N SER A 116 62.62 8.53 -24.88
CA SER A 116 62.10 9.82 -25.30
C SER A 116 61.97 9.79 -26.82
N GLN A 117 60.78 10.06 -27.36
CA GLN A 117 60.55 9.97 -28.80
C GLN A 117 60.87 11.31 -29.50
N GLY A 118 60.05 12.36 -29.38
CA GLY A 118 60.37 13.64 -30.04
C GLY A 118 59.44 14.80 -29.71
N ALA A 119 59.07 15.55 -30.77
CA ALA A 119 58.03 16.58 -30.77
C ALA A 119 57.16 16.49 -32.05
N GLU A 120 57.16 15.31 -32.68
CA GLU A 120 56.45 14.99 -33.90
C GLU A 120 55.63 13.70 -33.70
N PRO A 121 54.57 13.44 -34.48
CA PRO A 121 53.63 12.35 -34.17
C PRO A 121 54.24 10.94 -34.16
N ASP A 122 54.39 10.36 -32.98
CA ASP A 122 55.20 9.16 -32.71
C ASP A 122 54.41 7.87 -32.44
N THR A 123 55.11 6.74 -32.38
CA THR A 123 54.51 5.43 -32.09
C THR A 123 55.32 4.60 -31.08
N PHE A 124 54.68 4.18 -30.01
CA PHE A 124 55.20 3.23 -29.03
C PHE A 124 54.32 1.98 -28.93
N ILE A 125 54.90 0.79 -29.10
CA ILE A 125 54.18 -0.49 -29.00
C ILE A 125 54.93 -1.44 -28.06
N MET A 126 54.23 -1.97 -27.06
CA MET A 126 54.76 -2.90 -26.07
C MET A 126 53.87 -4.11 -25.88
N SER A 127 54.46 -5.31 -26.01
CA SER A 127 53.82 -6.60 -25.75
C SER A 127 54.56 -7.45 -24.71
N GLY A 128 55.76 -7.04 -24.31
CA GLY A 128 56.55 -7.65 -23.25
C GLY A 128 57.76 -6.81 -22.89
N GLY A 129 58.75 -7.41 -22.24
CA GLY A 129 59.95 -6.70 -21.77
C GLY A 129 59.69 -5.67 -20.66
N SER A 130 60.66 -4.79 -20.42
CA SER A 130 60.55 -3.71 -19.44
C SER A 130 61.34 -2.46 -19.79
N ILE A 131 60.81 -1.27 -19.47
CA ILE A 131 61.48 0.03 -19.64
C ILE A 131 61.49 0.85 -18.34
N GLY A 132 62.29 1.93 -18.29
CA GLY A 132 62.26 2.95 -17.24
C GLY A 132 60.94 3.74 -17.24
N SER A 133 60.98 4.91 -17.89
CA SER A 133 59.82 5.68 -18.35
C SER A 133 59.77 5.72 -19.89
N LEU A 134 58.61 6.13 -20.41
CA LEU A 134 58.39 6.62 -21.76
C LEU A 134 57.92 8.08 -21.68
N ALA A 135 58.47 8.95 -22.53
CA ALA A 135 57.89 10.24 -22.90
C ALA A 135 57.80 10.27 -24.43
N GLN A 136 56.62 10.51 -25.02
CA GLN A 136 56.51 10.60 -26.47
C GLN A 136 56.79 12.03 -26.92
N GLY A 137 56.06 13.01 -26.41
CA GLY A 137 56.42 14.43 -26.48
C GLY A 137 55.23 15.34 -26.77
N ASP A 138 55.50 16.46 -27.45
CA ASP A 138 54.46 17.20 -28.16
C ASP A 138 54.14 16.42 -29.46
N GLY A 139 52.89 16.32 -29.91
CA GLY A 139 52.65 15.58 -31.16
C GLY A 139 51.20 15.23 -31.51
N LEU A 140 51.03 14.00 -31.99
CA LEU A 140 49.75 13.29 -31.99
C LEU A 140 50.09 11.81 -31.88
N ASP A 141 50.49 11.42 -30.69
CA ASP A 141 51.27 10.23 -30.44
C ASP A 141 50.37 9.03 -30.18
N THR A 142 50.92 7.85 -30.48
CA THR A 142 50.20 6.60 -30.33
C THR A 142 50.94 5.65 -29.40
N PHE A 143 50.22 5.17 -28.39
CA PHE A 143 50.72 4.22 -27.40
C PHE A 143 49.85 2.95 -27.41
N GLN A 144 50.48 1.79 -27.51
CA GLN A 144 49.80 0.50 -27.40
C GLN A 144 50.54 -0.44 -26.46
N MET A 145 49.87 -0.86 -25.38
CA MET A 145 50.38 -1.83 -24.43
C MET A 145 49.47 -3.06 -24.29
N THR A 146 50.04 -4.23 -24.55
CA THR A 146 49.39 -5.55 -24.40
C THR A 146 50.09 -6.43 -23.36
N GLY A 147 51.29 -6.04 -22.92
CA GLY A 147 52.10 -6.75 -21.94
C GLY A 147 53.37 -5.96 -21.59
N GLY A 148 54.19 -6.49 -20.68
CA GLY A 148 55.43 -5.84 -20.24
C GLY A 148 55.29 -4.90 -19.03
N ILE A 149 56.36 -4.19 -18.68
CA ILE A 149 56.44 -3.31 -17.50
C ILE A 149 57.11 -1.96 -17.83
N ILE A 150 56.36 -0.86 -17.71
CA ILE A 150 56.91 0.50 -17.62
C ILE A 150 57.09 0.81 -16.13
N THR A 151 58.33 0.78 -15.64
CA THR A 151 58.60 0.79 -14.19
C THR A 151 58.29 2.11 -13.50
N ARG A 152 58.38 3.24 -14.21
CA ARG A 152 58.13 4.58 -13.68
C ARG A 152 56.90 5.23 -14.31
N ALA A 153 57.00 5.80 -15.49
CA ALA A 153 55.92 6.61 -16.06
C ALA A 153 55.77 6.43 -17.56
N PHE A 154 54.53 6.54 -18.03
CA PHE A 154 54.23 6.97 -19.39
C PHE A 154 53.81 8.45 -19.28
N GLU A 155 54.55 9.33 -19.93
CA GLU A 155 54.34 10.77 -19.96
C GLU A 155 54.16 11.25 -21.41
N ASP A 156 53.54 12.42 -21.61
CA ASP A 156 53.49 13.15 -22.88
C ASP A 156 53.07 12.28 -24.07
N GLY A 157 51.76 12.10 -24.29
CA GLY A 157 51.30 11.38 -25.49
C GLY A 157 49.79 11.19 -25.53
N ASP A 158 49.22 11.27 -26.73
CA ASP A 158 47.80 11.58 -26.95
C ASP A 158 46.85 10.38 -26.95
N ARG A 159 47.20 9.29 -27.64
CA ARG A 159 46.28 8.18 -27.96
C ARG A 159 46.83 6.87 -27.42
N ALA A 160 46.42 6.55 -26.21
CA ALA A 160 46.90 5.40 -25.45
C ALA A 160 45.87 4.27 -25.36
N THR A 161 46.31 3.06 -25.65
CA THR A 161 45.52 1.82 -25.51
C THR A 161 46.26 0.83 -24.63
N MET A 162 45.64 0.37 -23.55
CA MET A 162 46.22 -0.58 -22.60
C MET A 162 45.27 -1.76 -22.37
N SER A 163 45.74 -2.97 -22.69
CA SER A 163 45.00 -4.23 -22.56
C SER A 163 45.70 -5.26 -21.68
N GLY A 164 46.95 -4.98 -21.27
CA GLY A 164 47.75 -5.85 -20.42
C GLY A 164 49.03 -5.16 -19.97
N GLY A 165 49.82 -5.84 -19.13
CA GLY A 165 51.07 -5.31 -18.58
C GLY A 165 50.87 -4.35 -17.40
N SER A 166 51.93 -3.62 -17.05
CA SER A 166 52.01 -2.77 -15.86
C SER A 166 52.68 -1.43 -16.15
N ILE A 167 52.09 -0.32 -15.70
CA ILE A 167 52.69 1.02 -15.73
C ILE A 167 52.74 1.59 -14.31
N GLY A 168 53.83 2.26 -13.92
CA GLY A 168 53.94 2.93 -12.63
C GLY A 168 52.93 4.08 -12.46
N ARG A 169 52.93 5.07 -13.34
CA ARG A 169 51.90 6.13 -13.46
C ARG A 169 51.70 6.56 -14.92
N VAL A 170 50.57 7.18 -15.25
CA VAL A 170 50.32 7.81 -16.56
C VAL A 170 50.08 9.32 -16.37
N ASP A 171 50.66 10.14 -17.24
CA ASP A 171 50.73 11.60 -17.12
C ASP A 171 50.82 12.27 -18.52
N MET A 172 49.69 12.33 -19.25
CA MET A 172 49.64 12.66 -20.69
C MET A 172 49.76 14.18 -21.01
N LYS A 173 49.75 15.03 -19.98
CA LYS A 173 50.02 16.48 -20.02
C LYS A 173 49.00 17.36 -20.80
N LEU A 174 49.34 18.04 -21.89
CA LEU A 174 48.60 19.25 -22.33
C LEU A 174 47.96 19.14 -23.73
N ASP A 175 47.04 18.20 -23.93
CA ASP A 175 46.36 17.97 -25.23
C ASP A 175 44.95 17.37 -25.09
N ASP A 176 44.21 17.19 -26.19
CA ASP A 176 42.92 16.47 -26.25
C ASP A 176 43.15 14.94 -26.17
N ASN A 177 43.33 14.39 -24.97
CA ASN A 177 43.84 13.04 -24.79
C ASN A 177 42.78 11.92 -24.88
N LEU A 178 43.21 10.71 -25.27
CA LEU A 178 42.41 9.48 -25.28
C LEU A 178 43.16 8.33 -24.58
N PHE A 179 42.61 7.82 -23.47
CA PHE A 179 43.14 6.63 -22.79
C PHE A 179 42.10 5.50 -22.69
N ASP A 180 42.31 4.42 -23.43
CA ASP A 180 41.49 3.20 -23.42
C ASP A 180 42.13 2.10 -22.56
N LEU A 181 41.60 1.85 -21.35
CA LEU A 181 41.99 0.75 -20.47
C LEU A 181 41.00 -0.42 -20.57
N SER A 182 41.47 -1.56 -21.08
CA SER A 182 40.72 -2.83 -21.16
C SER A 182 41.34 -3.96 -20.35
N GLY A 183 42.57 -3.78 -19.85
CA GLY A 183 43.27 -4.77 -19.03
C GLY A 183 44.65 -4.27 -18.59
N GLY A 184 45.31 -5.03 -17.71
CA GLY A 184 46.59 -4.63 -17.11
C GLY A 184 46.43 -3.79 -15.84
N THR A 185 47.49 -3.10 -15.42
CA THR A 185 47.51 -2.33 -14.16
C THR A 185 48.32 -1.03 -14.26
N ILE A 186 47.69 0.08 -13.93
CA ILE A 186 48.36 1.34 -13.58
C ILE A 186 48.50 1.34 -12.05
N ILE A 187 49.73 1.41 -11.53
CA ILE A 187 49.99 1.28 -10.09
C ILE A 187 49.58 2.55 -9.33
N GLY A 188 49.90 3.71 -9.89
CA GLY A 188 49.55 5.04 -9.40
C GLY A 188 48.38 5.66 -10.15
N ASN A 189 48.46 6.97 -10.37
CA ASN A 189 47.41 7.76 -11.02
C ASN A 189 47.41 7.58 -12.54
N LEU A 190 46.26 7.87 -13.14
CA LEU A 190 46.09 8.20 -14.55
C LEU A 190 45.72 9.69 -14.62
N VAL A 191 46.58 10.50 -15.24
CA VAL A 191 46.38 11.95 -15.39
C VAL A 191 46.45 12.30 -16.87
N THR A 192 45.48 13.06 -17.37
CA THR A 192 45.42 13.52 -18.76
C THR A 192 45.60 15.04 -18.92
N GLY A 193 45.49 15.81 -17.83
CA GLY A 193 46.01 17.18 -17.74
C GLY A 193 45.02 18.28 -18.15
N PHE A 194 45.27 19.06 -19.20
CA PHE A 194 44.31 20.08 -19.68
C PHE A 194 44.01 19.86 -21.14
N GLY A 195 42.73 19.90 -21.51
CA GLY A 195 42.29 19.67 -22.89
C GLY A 195 40.81 19.33 -22.94
N ARG A 196 40.41 18.48 -23.89
CA ARG A 196 39.16 17.73 -23.85
C ARG A 196 39.49 16.26 -23.92
N ASP A 197 39.52 15.65 -22.75
CA ASP A 197 39.99 14.29 -22.55
C ASP A 197 38.88 13.26 -22.69
N THR A 198 39.27 12.04 -23.03
CA THR A 198 38.40 10.86 -23.06
C THR A 198 39.10 9.66 -22.44
N ILE A 199 38.56 9.16 -21.33
CA ILE A 199 39.08 7.98 -20.64
C ILE A 199 38.01 6.89 -20.64
N ASN A 200 38.32 5.74 -21.23
CA ASN A 200 37.44 4.58 -21.24
C ASN A 200 38.06 3.44 -20.44
N VAL A 201 37.42 3.07 -19.32
CA VAL A 201 37.82 1.93 -18.51
C VAL A 201 36.78 0.81 -18.66
N SER A 202 37.19 -0.28 -19.30
CA SER A 202 36.38 -1.50 -19.52
C SER A 202 36.95 -2.73 -18.81
N GLY A 203 38.16 -2.62 -18.28
CA GLY A 203 38.85 -3.66 -17.52
C GLY A 203 40.13 -3.13 -16.90
N GLY A 204 40.94 -4.02 -16.32
CA GLY A 204 42.20 -3.63 -15.66
C GLY A 204 41.99 -2.94 -14.31
N ARG A 205 43.05 -2.31 -13.80
CA ARG A 205 43.08 -1.69 -12.47
C ARG A 205 43.91 -0.40 -12.46
N ILE A 206 43.38 0.65 -11.86
CA ILE A 206 44.06 1.92 -11.57
C ILE A 206 44.19 2.03 -10.05
N GLY A 207 45.42 1.95 -9.54
CA GLY A 207 45.72 1.93 -8.12
C GLY A 207 45.66 3.30 -7.44
N GLY A 208 45.87 4.38 -8.20
CA GLY A 208 45.68 5.76 -7.79
C GLY A 208 44.34 6.34 -8.24
N ALA A 209 44.27 7.67 -8.33
CA ALA A 209 43.12 8.40 -8.83
C ALA A 209 43.20 8.58 -10.35
N VAL A 210 42.04 8.80 -10.98
CA VAL A 210 41.95 9.36 -12.34
C VAL A 210 41.73 10.88 -12.23
N SER A 211 42.47 11.67 -13.00
CA SER A 211 42.38 13.15 -12.99
C SER A 211 42.43 13.69 -14.42
N VAL A 212 41.34 14.31 -14.86
CA VAL A 212 41.23 14.97 -16.19
C VAL A 212 41.43 16.50 -16.10
N SER A 213 41.45 17.04 -14.87
CA SER A 213 41.96 18.36 -14.44
C SER A 213 41.33 19.64 -15.00
N GLY A 214 40.98 19.75 -16.27
CA GLY A 214 40.31 20.96 -16.76
C GLY A 214 40.03 20.95 -18.26
N GLY A 215 38.73 20.94 -18.59
CA GLY A 215 38.23 20.58 -19.92
C GLY A 215 36.73 20.30 -19.92
N ASP A 216 36.17 19.94 -21.07
CA ASP A 216 34.81 19.37 -21.17
C ASP A 216 34.92 17.84 -21.36
N ASP A 217 35.32 17.13 -20.31
CA ASP A 217 35.93 15.80 -20.39
C ASP A 217 34.90 14.65 -20.37
N ARG A 218 35.35 13.45 -20.77
CA ARG A 218 34.51 12.24 -20.83
C ARG A 218 35.19 11.06 -20.17
N LEU A 219 34.61 10.58 -19.07
CA LEU A 219 35.05 9.33 -18.44
C LEU A 219 33.96 8.27 -18.49
N THR A 220 34.25 7.15 -19.14
CA THR A 220 33.36 5.98 -19.20
C THR A 220 33.94 4.82 -18.39
N LEU A 221 33.26 4.41 -17.33
CA LEU A 221 33.54 3.19 -16.58
C LEU A 221 32.52 2.10 -16.96
N SER A 222 33.03 0.95 -17.39
CA SER A 222 32.22 -0.22 -17.78
C SER A 222 32.74 -1.57 -17.26
N GLY A 223 33.86 -1.54 -16.53
CA GLY A 223 34.51 -2.70 -15.95
C GLY A 223 35.82 -2.28 -15.28
N GLY A 224 36.51 -3.21 -14.62
CA GLY A 224 37.77 -2.92 -13.92
C GLY A 224 37.61 -2.17 -12.59
N GLU A 225 38.70 -1.60 -12.09
CA GLU A 225 38.78 -0.99 -10.76
C GLU A 225 39.52 0.36 -10.77
N ILE A 226 38.95 1.39 -10.13
CA ILE A 226 39.59 2.68 -9.85
C ILE A 226 39.60 2.88 -8.33
N LEU A 227 40.78 2.83 -7.70
CA LEU A 227 40.86 2.86 -6.23
C LEU A 227 40.85 4.28 -5.66
N GLY A 228 41.61 5.20 -6.26
CA GLY A 228 41.81 6.55 -5.72
C GLY A 228 40.69 7.54 -6.00
N GLY A 229 39.64 7.13 -6.71
CA GLY A 229 38.54 7.98 -7.13
C GLY A 229 38.78 8.69 -8.47
N ILE A 230 37.87 9.60 -8.81
CA ILE A 230 37.87 10.38 -10.06
C ILE A 230 37.81 11.87 -9.69
N ARG A 231 38.56 12.69 -10.41
CA ARG A 231 38.61 14.16 -10.29
C ARG A 231 38.43 14.77 -11.68
N ALA A 232 37.29 15.39 -11.92
CA ALA A 232 37.01 16.02 -13.21
C ALA A 232 37.59 17.45 -13.25
N SER A 233 37.26 18.25 -12.22
CA SER A 233 37.86 19.52 -11.79
C SER A 233 37.19 20.79 -12.32
N PHE A 234 37.40 21.22 -13.57
CA PHE A 234 36.69 22.40 -14.09
C PHE A 234 36.32 22.27 -15.57
N GLY A 235 35.11 22.73 -15.91
CA GLY A 235 34.48 22.59 -17.22
C GLY A 235 33.33 21.58 -17.16
N ASN A 236 32.67 21.30 -18.29
CA ASN A 236 31.38 20.59 -18.29
C ASN A 236 31.58 19.09 -18.54
N ASP A 237 31.80 18.36 -17.46
CA ASP A 237 32.32 17.01 -17.46
C ASP A 237 31.22 15.94 -17.55
N GLN A 238 31.56 14.81 -18.19
CA GLN A 238 30.62 13.71 -18.42
C GLN A 238 31.15 12.39 -17.87
N PHE A 239 30.58 11.96 -16.75
CA PHE A 239 30.87 10.65 -16.15
C PHE A 239 29.77 9.64 -16.50
N THR A 240 30.14 8.54 -17.17
CA THR A 240 29.23 7.44 -17.47
C THR A 240 29.73 6.16 -16.79
N TRP A 241 28.96 5.63 -15.84
CA TRP A 241 29.23 4.34 -15.20
C TRP A 241 28.15 3.36 -15.61
N ARG A 242 28.49 2.30 -16.35
CA ARG A 242 27.53 1.36 -16.93
C ARG A 242 27.93 -0.10 -16.71
N ASP A 243 26.96 -0.98 -16.50
CA ASP A 243 27.09 -2.45 -16.54
C ASP A 243 28.00 -3.10 -15.47
N GLY A 244 29.00 -2.38 -14.94
CA GLY A 244 29.90 -2.83 -13.88
C GLY A 244 31.12 -1.93 -13.71
N GLY A 245 32.17 -2.49 -13.08
CA GLY A 245 33.35 -1.76 -12.64
C GLY A 245 33.16 -1.10 -11.27
N ASN A 246 34.26 -0.90 -10.54
CA ASN A 246 34.25 -0.37 -9.16
C ASN A 246 35.04 0.94 -9.06
N VAL A 247 34.49 1.94 -8.38
CA VAL A 247 35.24 3.12 -7.91
C VAL A 247 35.25 3.10 -6.38
N THR A 248 36.42 3.05 -5.74
CA THR A 248 36.50 3.02 -4.28
C THR A 248 36.58 4.41 -3.65
N GLY A 249 37.32 5.32 -4.27
CA GLY A 249 37.35 6.73 -3.86
C GLY A 249 36.06 7.49 -4.19
N SER A 250 36.03 8.76 -3.82
CA SER A 250 34.99 9.68 -4.30
C SER A 250 35.13 9.96 -5.78
N VAL A 251 34.00 10.21 -6.45
CA VAL A 251 33.93 10.89 -7.73
C VAL A 251 33.58 12.35 -7.44
N LEU A 252 34.43 13.26 -7.88
CA LEU A 252 34.27 14.71 -7.71
C LEU A 252 34.28 15.34 -9.10
N MET A 253 33.15 15.91 -9.53
CA MET A 253 33.05 16.58 -10.83
C MET A 253 33.60 18.02 -10.71
N ALA A 254 33.05 18.82 -9.80
CA ALA A 254 33.51 20.12 -9.27
C ALA A 254 32.94 21.38 -9.95
N GLU A 255 33.72 22.20 -10.69
CA GLU A 255 33.23 23.48 -11.23
C GLU A 255 32.75 23.34 -12.70
N GLY A 256 31.45 23.13 -12.93
CA GLY A 256 30.89 22.88 -14.26
C GLY A 256 29.36 22.72 -14.27
N ASP A 257 28.73 22.68 -15.45
CA ASP A 257 27.38 22.12 -15.60
C ASP A 257 27.53 20.61 -15.91
N ASP A 258 27.74 19.79 -14.87
CA ASP A 258 28.23 18.41 -15.00
C ASP A 258 27.14 17.37 -15.20
N ILE A 259 27.49 16.24 -15.83
CA ILE A 259 26.54 15.15 -16.09
C ILE A 259 27.08 13.78 -15.69
N ALA A 260 26.48 13.19 -14.65
CA ALA A 260 26.70 11.80 -14.26
C ALA A 260 25.55 10.88 -14.74
N ARG A 261 25.89 9.74 -15.34
CA ARG A 261 24.93 8.72 -15.80
C ARG A 261 25.31 7.34 -15.31
N LEU A 262 24.40 6.72 -14.57
CA LEU A 262 24.54 5.40 -13.95
C LEU A 262 23.58 4.42 -14.66
N TYR A 263 24.12 3.40 -15.34
CA TYR A 263 23.35 2.46 -16.16
C TYR A 263 23.50 1.00 -15.70
N ASN A 264 22.37 0.30 -15.51
CA ASN A 264 22.34 -1.13 -15.17
C ASN A 264 23.12 -1.49 -13.87
N LEU A 265 23.31 -0.54 -12.96
CA LEU A 265 24.09 -0.76 -11.73
C LEU A 265 23.19 -1.23 -10.58
N SER A 266 23.73 -2.11 -9.74
CA SER A 266 23.15 -2.43 -8.44
C SER A 266 23.96 -1.79 -7.32
N GLU A 267 23.37 -1.71 -6.12
CA GLU A 267 24.06 -1.17 -4.93
C GLU A 267 25.39 -1.88 -4.65
N TYR A 268 25.59 -3.13 -5.12
CA TYR A 268 26.90 -3.80 -5.06
C TYR A 268 28.03 -2.95 -5.66
N TYR A 269 27.85 -2.38 -6.86
CA TYR A 269 28.85 -1.51 -7.49
C TYR A 269 28.93 -0.15 -6.82
N LEU A 270 27.77 0.45 -6.53
CA LEU A 270 27.68 1.81 -5.96
C LEU A 270 28.25 1.88 -4.53
N SER A 271 28.04 0.84 -3.72
CA SER A 271 28.52 0.73 -2.34
C SER A 271 30.04 0.78 -2.18
N THR A 272 30.80 0.54 -3.26
CA THR A 272 32.27 0.63 -3.21
C THR A 272 32.76 2.07 -3.10
N SER A 273 32.05 3.04 -3.68
CA SER A 273 32.42 4.46 -3.65
C SER A 273 31.93 5.13 -2.37
N SER A 274 32.65 6.16 -1.91
CA SER A 274 32.22 6.97 -0.76
C SER A 274 31.21 8.07 -1.12
N VAL A 275 31.41 8.77 -2.25
CA VAL A 275 30.64 9.97 -2.65
C VAL A 275 30.66 10.10 -4.17
N LEU A 276 29.54 10.54 -4.76
CA LEU A 276 29.43 11.07 -6.12
C LEU A 276 28.92 12.51 -6.01
N ASP A 277 29.85 13.47 -6.11
CA ASP A 277 29.62 14.90 -5.91
C ASP A 277 29.57 15.61 -7.28
N GLY A 278 28.49 16.35 -7.54
CA GLY A 278 28.40 17.25 -8.71
C GLY A 278 29.36 18.41 -8.50
N GLY A 279 29.02 19.33 -7.61
CA GLY A 279 29.94 20.36 -7.15
C GLY A 279 29.28 21.72 -7.16
N THR A 280 29.63 22.59 -8.11
CA THR A 280 28.99 23.90 -8.26
C THR A 280 28.69 24.19 -9.72
N GLY A 281 27.40 24.27 -10.04
CA GLY A 281 26.88 24.61 -11.36
C GLY A 281 25.42 24.21 -11.47
N ASN A 282 25.02 23.61 -12.59
CA ASN A 282 23.68 23.04 -12.79
C ASN A 282 23.76 21.55 -13.13
N ASP A 283 24.04 20.75 -12.12
CA ASP A 283 24.48 19.37 -12.31
C ASP A 283 23.31 18.40 -12.50
N THR A 284 23.52 17.40 -13.36
CA THR A 284 22.52 16.37 -13.69
C THR A 284 23.01 14.95 -13.43
N LEU A 285 22.43 14.30 -12.42
CA LEU A 285 22.58 12.88 -12.14
C LEU A 285 21.41 12.09 -12.73
N THR A 286 21.69 11.04 -13.50
CA THR A 286 20.67 10.12 -14.00
C THR A 286 20.99 8.69 -13.58
N LEU A 287 20.05 8.07 -12.86
CA LEU A 287 20.00 6.63 -12.63
C LEU A 287 19.07 6.01 -13.68
N ASP A 288 19.58 5.04 -14.42
CA ASP A 288 18.88 4.36 -15.52
C ASP A 288 19.03 2.85 -15.34
N ASN A 289 17.89 2.15 -15.17
CA ASN A 289 17.84 0.75 -14.71
C ASN A 289 18.79 0.45 -13.53
N THR A 290 18.89 1.38 -12.58
CA THR A 290 19.90 1.36 -11.52
C THR A 290 19.25 1.33 -10.14
N THR A 291 19.78 0.49 -9.25
CA THR A 291 19.32 0.36 -7.86
C THR A 291 20.34 0.98 -6.89
N SER A 292 19.90 1.93 -6.08
CA SER A 292 20.70 2.62 -5.05
C SER A 292 19.98 2.66 -3.71
N ALA A 293 20.70 2.57 -2.59
CA ALA A 293 20.14 2.54 -1.23
C ALA A 293 20.77 3.55 -0.26
N VAL A 294 21.73 4.36 -0.71
CA VAL A 294 22.44 5.34 0.13
C VAL A 294 22.27 6.74 -0.49
N PRO A 295 21.24 7.52 -0.13
CA PRO A 295 21.00 8.83 -0.76
C PRO A 295 22.14 9.83 -0.51
N ALA A 296 22.74 9.82 0.69
CA ALA A 296 23.85 10.69 1.07
C ALA A 296 25.17 10.45 0.28
N ARG A 297 25.19 9.46 -0.61
CA ARG A 297 26.22 9.24 -1.64
C ARG A 297 26.22 10.40 -2.64
N TYR A 298 25.04 10.88 -3.02
CA TYR A 298 24.86 11.90 -4.04
C TYR A 298 24.79 13.27 -3.36
N ARG A 299 25.63 14.20 -3.82
CA ARG A 299 25.77 15.53 -3.24
C ARG A 299 25.89 16.56 -4.34
N GLN A 300 25.37 17.76 -4.06
CA GLN A 300 25.46 18.91 -4.96
C GLN A 300 24.95 18.56 -6.37
N TRP A 301 23.69 18.10 -6.45
CA TRP A 301 23.01 17.77 -7.70
C TRP A 301 21.70 18.57 -7.80
N GLU A 302 21.61 19.49 -8.75
CA GLU A 302 20.41 20.29 -9.04
C GLU A 302 19.30 19.42 -9.65
N THR A 303 19.67 18.45 -10.49
CA THR A 303 18.72 17.53 -11.14
C THR A 303 19.11 16.08 -10.89
N VAL A 304 18.22 15.31 -10.26
CA VAL A 304 18.33 13.85 -10.13
C VAL A 304 17.18 13.18 -10.86
N ASN A 305 17.47 12.24 -11.76
CA ASN A 305 16.47 11.50 -12.54
C ASN A 305 16.52 10.01 -12.24
N LEU A 306 15.38 9.38 -11.98
CA LEU A 306 15.19 7.93 -11.90
C LEU A 306 14.40 7.45 -13.13
N ASN A 307 15.07 6.70 -14.01
CA ASN A 307 14.55 6.25 -15.30
C ASN A 307 14.61 4.71 -15.44
N ASN A 308 13.76 4.15 -16.32
CA ASN A 308 13.86 2.77 -16.83
C ASN A 308 13.94 1.70 -15.74
N GLY A 309 13.03 1.74 -14.77
CA GLY A 309 12.94 0.75 -13.69
C GLY A 309 13.93 0.98 -12.55
N SER A 310 14.55 2.17 -12.48
CA SER A 310 15.45 2.51 -11.39
C SER A 310 14.76 2.48 -10.04
N ARG A 311 15.52 2.06 -9.01
CA ARG A 311 15.06 2.02 -7.63
C ARG A 311 15.99 2.83 -6.75
N MET A 312 15.43 3.77 -5.99
CA MET A 312 16.15 4.43 -4.91
C MET A 312 15.47 4.11 -3.57
N ASP A 313 16.24 3.69 -2.58
CA ASP A 313 15.79 3.53 -1.20
C ASP A 313 16.33 4.67 -0.35
N LEU A 314 15.43 5.49 0.23
CA LEU A 314 15.80 6.65 1.02
C LEU A 314 16.04 6.27 2.48
N ALA A 315 17.14 5.55 2.72
CA ALA A 315 17.67 5.30 4.06
C ALA A 315 18.37 6.53 4.67
N GLY A 316 17.74 7.71 4.58
CA GLY A 316 18.28 8.99 5.05
C GLY A 316 17.83 10.18 4.20
N ASP A 317 18.60 11.26 4.28
CA ASP A 317 18.36 12.49 3.52
C ASP A 317 19.02 12.43 2.13
N LEU A 318 18.27 12.83 1.09
CA LEU A 318 18.78 13.25 -0.22
C LEU A 318 18.73 14.78 -0.26
N THR A 319 19.89 15.44 -0.31
CA THR A 319 20.00 16.89 -0.43
C THR A 319 20.23 17.27 -1.89
N LEU A 320 19.34 18.11 -2.43
CA LEU A 320 19.35 18.59 -3.80
C LEU A 320 19.82 20.04 -3.89
N GLY A 321 20.57 20.33 -4.95
CA GLY A 321 21.26 21.60 -5.15
C GLY A 321 22.53 21.76 -4.32
N ASP A 322 23.17 22.91 -4.51
CA ASP A 322 24.47 23.28 -3.94
C ASP A 322 24.41 24.67 -3.26
N SER A 323 25.58 25.27 -2.99
CA SER A 323 25.70 26.63 -2.45
C SER A 323 25.28 27.77 -3.39
N ALA A 324 25.27 27.56 -4.72
CA ALA A 324 24.91 28.54 -5.73
C ALA A 324 23.43 28.45 -6.15
N SER A 325 22.92 27.25 -6.40
CA SER A 325 21.54 26.95 -6.77
C SER A 325 20.60 26.96 -5.55
N GLY A 326 21.09 26.48 -4.40
CA GLY A 326 20.36 26.35 -3.14
C GLY A 326 19.25 25.29 -3.13
N THR A 327 18.91 24.66 -4.26
CA THR A 327 17.80 23.71 -4.36
C THR A 327 17.90 22.87 -5.64
N GLY A 328 17.07 21.83 -5.75
CA GLY A 328 16.98 21.01 -6.94
C GLY A 328 15.69 20.20 -7.07
N VAL A 329 15.68 19.32 -8.06
CA VAL A 329 14.53 18.49 -8.45
C VAL A 329 14.89 17.00 -8.53
N LEU A 330 14.04 16.16 -7.95
CA LEU A 330 14.03 14.72 -8.17
C LEU A 330 12.88 14.37 -9.12
N ASN A 331 13.21 13.83 -10.29
CA ASN A 331 12.26 13.33 -11.28
C ASN A 331 12.22 11.81 -11.25
N MET A 332 11.01 11.23 -11.27
CA MET A 332 10.79 9.80 -11.40
C MET A 332 9.94 9.50 -12.63
N ASP A 333 10.43 8.64 -13.52
CA ASP A 333 9.64 8.11 -14.64
C ASP A 333 8.55 7.12 -14.15
N ALA A 334 7.66 6.72 -15.05
CA ALA A 334 6.52 5.84 -14.72
C ALA A 334 6.91 4.39 -14.36
N SER A 335 8.17 4.00 -14.54
CA SER A 335 8.66 2.64 -14.29
C SER A 335 9.49 2.53 -13.00
N SER A 336 9.98 3.66 -12.48
CA SER A 336 10.89 3.74 -11.34
C SER A 336 10.17 3.77 -9.98
N ARG A 337 10.89 3.38 -8.93
CA ARG A 337 10.41 3.30 -7.54
C ARG A 337 11.30 4.06 -6.57
N LEU A 338 10.68 4.80 -5.66
CA LEU A 338 11.33 5.42 -4.51
C LEU A 338 10.73 4.82 -3.24
N SER A 339 11.52 4.07 -2.46
CA SER A 339 11.10 3.53 -1.16
C SER A 339 11.63 4.38 -0.01
N SER A 340 10.91 4.43 1.12
CA SER A 340 11.32 5.20 2.30
C SER A 340 10.63 4.72 3.57
N ALA A 341 11.41 4.30 4.57
CA ALA A 341 10.93 4.08 5.92
C ALA A 341 10.91 5.37 6.77
N SER A 342 11.93 6.22 6.63
CA SER A 342 12.00 7.50 7.35
C SER A 342 12.90 8.54 6.67
N GLY A 343 13.05 8.44 5.35
CA GLY A 343 13.91 9.32 4.55
C GLY A 343 13.32 10.69 4.27
N ALA A 344 14.16 11.58 3.75
CA ALA A 344 13.72 12.89 3.30
C ALA A 344 14.38 13.34 2.00
N ILE A 345 13.67 14.17 1.24
CA ILE A 345 14.20 14.97 0.14
C ILE A 345 14.26 16.41 0.63
N ARG A 346 15.45 17.00 0.59
CA ARG A 346 15.72 18.36 1.06
C ARG A 346 16.40 19.17 -0.02
N SER A 347 16.29 20.49 0.08
CA SER A 347 17.14 21.42 -0.64
C SER A 347 18.40 21.74 0.19
N PHE A 348 19.47 22.17 -0.48
CA PHE A 348 20.70 22.63 0.17
C PHE A 348 20.44 23.85 1.08
N ASN A 349 19.62 24.79 0.60
CA ASN A 349 19.14 25.94 1.34
C ASN A 349 17.66 25.75 1.71
N SER A 350 17.38 25.62 3.01
CA SER A 350 16.03 25.39 3.54
C SER A 350 15.02 26.51 3.29
N ALA A 351 15.45 27.69 2.83
CA ALA A 351 14.57 28.78 2.40
C ALA A 351 14.04 28.62 0.96
N THR A 352 14.65 27.75 0.15
CA THR A 352 14.28 27.47 -1.24
C THR A 352 13.76 26.04 -1.38
N PRO A 353 12.46 25.82 -1.60
CA PRO A 353 11.86 24.48 -1.70
C PRO A 353 12.52 23.55 -2.73
N ALA A 354 12.81 22.30 -2.36
CA ALA A 354 13.09 21.23 -3.32
C ALA A 354 11.81 20.82 -4.08
N THR A 355 11.93 20.05 -5.16
CA THR A 355 10.76 19.52 -5.89
C THR A 355 10.87 18.02 -6.16
N LEU A 356 9.81 17.27 -5.84
CA LEU A 356 9.64 15.87 -6.24
C LEU A 356 8.56 15.76 -7.33
N ASN A 357 8.94 15.30 -8.51
CA ASN A 357 8.04 15.00 -9.63
C ASN A 357 7.86 13.47 -9.75
N ASN A 358 6.68 12.95 -9.42
CA ASN A 358 6.41 11.52 -9.34
C ASN A 358 5.48 11.02 -10.45
N ALA A 359 6.03 10.45 -11.53
CA ALA A 359 5.26 9.60 -12.46
C ALA A 359 5.28 8.12 -12.07
N GLY A 360 6.25 7.69 -11.25
CA GLY A 360 6.50 6.31 -10.85
C GLY A 360 5.73 5.87 -9.61
N THR A 361 6.37 5.09 -8.74
CA THR A 361 5.77 4.64 -7.47
C THR A 361 6.57 5.13 -6.26
N LEU A 362 5.91 5.87 -5.37
CA LEU A 362 6.35 6.06 -3.99
C LEU A 362 5.88 4.88 -3.16
N ASP A 363 6.80 4.28 -2.42
CA ASP A 363 6.57 3.08 -1.61
C ASP A 363 6.94 3.31 -0.15
N LEU A 364 5.91 3.42 0.69
CA LEU A 364 6.07 3.47 2.14
C LEU A 364 5.65 2.15 2.80
N SER A 365 5.30 1.11 2.02
CA SER A 365 4.74 -0.14 2.57
C SER A 365 5.80 -1.12 3.12
N SER A 366 6.77 -0.61 3.88
CA SER A 366 7.90 -1.41 4.37
C SER A 366 7.73 -1.80 5.85
N GLY A 367 7.14 -2.98 6.07
CA GLY A 367 7.01 -3.56 7.39
C GLY A 367 5.71 -3.17 8.09
N PHE A 368 5.71 -2.08 8.87
CA PHE A 368 4.57 -1.65 9.68
C PHE A 368 4.07 -0.27 9.24
N ALA A 369 2.77 -0.03 9.42
CA ALA A 369 2.04 1.21 9.09
C ALA A 369 2.49 2.48 9.87
N ARG A 370 3.76 2.86 9.76
CA ARG A 370 4.40 4.02 10.42
C ARG A 370 5.47 4.69 9.57
N ASP A 371 5.73 4.20 8.37
CA ASP A 371 6.79 4.67 7.50
C ASP A 371 6.51 6.09 6.99
N THR A 372 7.56 6.83 6.70
CA THR A 372 7.46 8.22 6.26
C THR A 372 8.43 8.54 5.14
N LEU A 373 7.98 9.42 4.25
CA LEU A 373 8.83 10.17 3.32
C LEU A 373 8.57 11.65 3.54
N THR A 374 9.59 12.42 3.89
CA THR A 374 9.48 13.88 4.04
C THR A 374 10.01 14.62 2.82
N VAL A 375 9.19 15.43 2.15
CA VAL A 375 9.65 16.35 1.11
C VAL A 375 9.65 17.77 1.68
N GLN A 376 10.83 18.37 1.80
CA GLN A 376 10.98 19.79 2.15
C GLN A 376 10.83 20.67 0.91
N GLY A 377 9.61 20.69 0.38
CA GLY A 377 9.22 21.54 -0.72
C GLY A 377 7.99 21.04 -1.47
N ASN A 378 8.05 21.06 -2.80
CA ASN A 378 6.92 20.76 -3.66
C ASN A 378 6.83 19.26 -3.98
N TYR A 379 5.60 18.76 -4.06
CA TYR A 379 5.28 17.44 -4.59
C TYR A 379 4.29 17.56 -5.74
N THR A 380 4.69 17.03 -6.91
CA THR A 380 3.87 17.02 -8.12
C THR A 380 3.64 15.57 -8.58
N GLY A 381 2.41 15.08 -8.45
CA GLY A 381 2.03 13.80 -9.04
C GLY A 381 1.85 13.91 -10.56
N LEU A 382 2.43 13.01 -11.32
CA LEU A 382 2.34 12.93 -12.79
C LEU A 382 1.62 11.63 -13.22
N ASN A 383 0.47 11.35 -12.60
CA ASN A 383 -0.24 10.07 -12.63
C ASN A 383 0.52 8.90 -11.98
N GLY A 384 1.50 9.21 -11.12
CA GLY A 384 2.22 8.21 -10.31
C GLY A 384 1.35 7.57 -9.23
N GLN A 385 1.97 6.67 -8.48
CA GLN A 385 1.38 5.91 -7.38
C GLN A 385 2.01 6.30 -6.04
N LEU A 386 1.21 6.18 -4.98
CA LEU A 386 1.62 6.21 -3.58
C LEU A 386 1.05 4.96 -2.90
N LEU A 387 1.94 4.08 -2.45
CA LEU A 387 1.60 2.84 -1.75
C LEU A 387 1.86 3.03 -0.25
N VAL A 388 0.82 2.81 0.56
CA VAL A 388 0.85 2.96 2.02
C VAL A 388 0.16 1.79 2.72
N GLN A 389 0.68 1.41 3.88
CA GLN A 389 0.06 0.58 4.90
C GLN A 389 -0.66 1.48 5.91
N SER A 390 -1.83 1.02 6.37
CA SER A 390 -2.65 1.71 7.37
C SER A 390 -3.41 0.70 8.20
N VAL A 391 -3.46 0.89 9.52
CA VAL A 391 -4.39 0.15 10.38
C VAL A 391 -5.75 0.81 10.22
N LEU A 392 -6.68 0.21 9.48
CA LEU A 392 -8.01 0.80 9.31
C LEU A 392 -8.80 0.73 10.62
N GLY A 393 -8.89 1.88 11.30
CA GLY A 393 -9.52 2.06 12.61
C GLY A 393 -10.11 3.45 12.79
N ASP A 394 -9.99 4.01 13.99
CA ASP A 394 -10.46 5.36 14.31
C ASP A 394 -9.41 6.45 13.98
N ASP A 395 -9.64 7.67 14.45
CA ASP A 395 -8.74 8.81 14.21
C ASP A 395 -7.33 8.65 14.79
N SER A 396 -7.10 7.68 15.69
CA SER A 396 -5.81 7.43 16.33
C SER A 396 -4.96 6.36 15.63
N ALA A 397 -5.48 5.74 14.58
CA ALA A 397 -4.86 4.55 14.00
C ALA A 397 -3.52 4.85 13.29
N ASP A 398 -2.61 3.89 13.39
CA ASP A 398 -1.28 3.96 12.76
C ASP A 398 -1.40 3.92 11.22
N SER A 399 -0.62 4.77 10.54
CA SER A 399 -0.52 4.82 9.08
C SER A 399 0.83 5.35 8.63
N ASP A 400 1.29 4.88 7.47
CA ASP A 400 2.38 5.53 6.75
C ASP A 400 1.94 6.91 6.25
N ARG A 401 2.91 7.81 6.10
CA ARG A 401 2.65 9.21 5.70
C ARG A 401 3.67 9.75 4.69
N LEU A 402 3.16 10.29 3.59
CA LEU A 402 3.90 11.27 2.79
C LEU A 402 3.79 12.64 3.48
N VAL A 403 4.90 13.17 3.98
CA VAL A 403 4.97 14.44 4.71
C VAL A 403 5.53 15.53 3.79
N ILE A 404 4.81 16.65 3.63
CA ILE A 404 5.23 17.76 2.78
C ILE A 404 5.35 19.02 3.61
N ALA A 405 6.53 19.66 3.57
CA ALA A 405 6.85 20.87 4.32
C ALA A 405 7.09 22.07 3.39
N GLN A 406 6.50 23.22 3.73
CA GLN A 406 6.73 24.54 3.11
C GLN A 406 6.37 24.73 1.61
N GLY A 407 6.11 23.66 0.84
CA GLY A 407 5.78 23.77 -0.59
C GLY A 407 4.33 23.44 -0.98
N ARG A 408 4.10 23.16 -2.26
CA ARG A 408 2.79 22.82 -2.82
C ARG A 408 2.67 21.34 -3.17
N ILE A 409 1.51 20.77 -2.86
CA ILE A 409 1.07 19.42 -3.23
C ILE A 409 0.09 19.54 -4.41
N GLY A 410 0.51 19.12 -5.60
CA GLY A 410 -0.27 19.27 -6.84
C GLY A 410 -0.19 18.06 -7.77
N GLY A 411 -0.77 18.21 -8.97
CA GLY A 411 -0.81 17.16 -9.99
C GLY A 411 -1.85 16.07 -9.68
N THR A 412 -1.52 14.82 -10.01
CA THR A 412 -2.37 13.63 -9.79
C THR A 412 -1.55 12.43 -9.33
N THR A 413 -1.98 11.78 -8.25
CA THR A 413 -1.38 10.54 -7.70
C THR A 413 -2.49 9.56 -7.35
N ARG A 414 -2.34 8.28 -7.71
CA ARG A 414 -3.23 7.21 -7.24
C ARG A 414 -2.68 6.60 -5.96
N MET A 415 -3.50 6.53 -4.92
CA MET A 415 -3.14 5.98 -3.62
C MET A 415 -3.72 4.57 -3.49
N THR A 416 -2.85 3.59 -3.25
CA THR A 416 -3.26 2.25 -2.83
C THR A 416 -2.97 2.11 -1.34
N VAL A 417 -3.98 1.71 -0.57
CA VAL A 417 -3.86 1.50 0.90
C VAL A 417 -4.00 0.02 1.23
N ILE A 418 -3.04 -0.52 1.97
CA ILE A 418 -3.06 -1.88 2.52
C ILE A 418 -3.54 -1.81 3.97
N ASN A 419 -4.54 -2.62 4.34
CA ASN A 419 -5.02 -2.69 5.73
C ASN A 419 -4.15 -3.64 6.57
N GLU A 420 -3.36 -3.09 7.49
CA GLU A 420 -2.54 -3.87 8.43
C GLU A 420 -3.34 -4.34 9.65
N GLY A 421 -4.31 -5.21 9.39
CA GLY A 421 -5.10 -5.90 10.42
C GLY A 421 -6.06 -5.02 11.22
N GLY A 422 -6.33 -3.78 10.79
CA GLY A 422 -7.31 -2.91 11.43
C GLY A 422 -8.73 -3.50 11.36
N PRO A 423 -9.52 -3.49 12.44
CA PRO A 423 -10.86 -4.08 12.48
C PRO A 423 -11.94 -3.20 11.84
N GLY A 424 -11.64 -1.94 11.54
CA GLY A 424 -12.63 -0.89 11.29
C GLY A 424 -13.10 -0.23 12.59
N ALA A 425 -13.37 1.08 12.51
CA ALA A 425 -14.03 1.87 13.53
C ALA A 425 -14.59 3.18 12.92
N LEU A 426 -15.41 3.91 13.66
CA LEU A 426 -15.92 5.21 13.25
C LEU A 426 -14.88 6.33 13.49
N THR A 427 -14.42 6.99 12.43
CA THR A 427 -13.64 8.24 12.54
C THR A 427 -14.56 9.41 12.91
N GLN A 428 -14.26 10.11 14.00
CA GLN A 428 -15.08 11.19 14.56
C GLN A 428 -14.39 12.57 14.51
N SER A 429 -13.07 12.57 14.30
CA SER A 429 -12.21 13.75 14.15
C SER A 429 -11.56 13.71 12.76
N ASN A 430 -10.31 14.15 12.62
CA ASN A 430 -9.62 14.30 11.34
C ASN A 430 -9.61 13.06 10.43
N GLY A 431 -9.77 11.84 10.94
CA GLY A 431 -9.49 10.60 10.23
C GLY A 431 -8.02 10.19 10.28
N ILE A 432 -7.70 9.08 9.62
CA ILE A 432 -6.36 8.49 9.62
C ILE A 432 -5.48 9.25 8.62
N GLU A 433 -4.44 9.94 9.08
CA GLU A 433 -3.60 10.79 8.21
C GLU A 433 -2.64 9.96 7.34
N VAL A 434 -2.77 10.10 6.01
CA VAL A 434 -1.96 9.40 4.99
C VAL A 434 -1.06 10.36 4.18
N VAL A 435 -1.41 11.65 4.13
CA VAL A 435 -0.54 12.71 3.61
C VAL A 435 -0.62 13.89 4.57
N GLN A 436 0.52 14.33 5.07
CA GLN A 436 0.62 15.38 6.07
C GLN A 436 1.20 16.66 5.45
N ALA A 437 0.49 17.78 5.55
CA ALA A 437 0.96 19.09 5.11
C ALA A 437 1.37 19.95 6.31
N ILE A 438 2.64 20.32 6.41
CA ILE A 438 3.20 21.09 7.55
C ILE A 438 3.94 22.34 7.10
N GLN A 439 4.24 23.23 8.06
CA GLN A 439 5.06 24.43 7.86
C GLN A 439 4.54 25.34 6.72
N GLY A 440 3.21 25.47 6.60
CA GLY A 440 2.58 26.29 5.56
C GLY A 440 2.36 25.60 4.21
N ALA A 441 2.65 24.30 4.09
CA ALA A 441 2.40 23.56 2.85
C ALA A 441 0.92 23.62 2.42
N THR A 442 0.69 23.73 1.10
CA THR A 442 -0.64 23.86 0.50
C THR A 442 -0.95 22.69 -0.43
N SER A 443 -2.24 22.34 -0.59
CA SER A 443 -2.62 21.20 -1.43
C SER A 443 -3.79 21.51 -2.36
N ASP A 444 -3.70 21.00 -3.59
CA ASP A 444 -4.75 21.03 -4.61
C ASP A 444 -5.77 19.89 -4.41
N LYS A 445 -7.06 20.12 -4.69
CA LYS A 445 -8.11 19.08 -4.58
C LYS A 445 -7.88 17.84 -5.47
N GLY A 446 -7.09 17.96 -6.54
CA GLY A 446 -6.82 16.86 -7.48
C GLY A 446 -5.61 15.98 -7.13
N ALA A 447 -4.82 16.35 -6.12
CA ALA A 447 -3.50 15.77 -5.89
C ALA A 447 -3.49 14.26 -5.64
N PHE A 448 -4.51 13.73 -4.96
CA PHE A 448 -4.67 12.31 -4.68
C PHE A 448 -6.08 11.79 -4.98
N SER A 449 -6.15 10.55 -5.45
CA SER A 449 -7.36 9.73 -5.51
C SER A 449 -7.08 8.34 -4.95
N LEU A 450 -8.11 7.67 -4.44
CA LEU A 450 -7.99 6.30 -3.90
C LEU A 450 -8.19 5.28 -5.02
N GLU A 451 -7.28 4.32 -5.16
CA GLU A 451 -7.27 3.33 -6.25
C GLU A 451 -8.02 2.04 -5.90
N ASN A 452 -8.02 1.64 -4.62
CA ASN A 452 -8.69 0.45 -4.12
C ASN A 452 -9.88 0.77 -3.18
N SER A 453 -10.82 -0.18 -3.05
CA SER A 453 -11.96 -0.03 -2.14
C SER A 453 -11.60 -0.53 -0.74
N LEU A 454 -11.78 0.32 0.27
CA LEU A 454 -11.44 0.04 1.67
C LEU A 454 -12.69 -0.25 2.50
N SER A 455 -13.21 -1.48 2.42
CA SER A 455 -14.24 -1.97 3.34
C SER A 455 -13.58 -2.76 4.47
N VAL A 456 -13.93 -2.49 5.74
CA VAL A 456 -13.56 -3.35 6.88
C VAL A 456 -14.50 -3.12 8.06
N GLY A 457 -14.74 -4.17 8.86
CA GLY A 457 -15.76 -4.16 9.91
C GLY A 457 -17.13 -3.79 9.33
N ALA A 458 -17.85 -2.92 10.03
CA ALA A 458 -19.08 -2.32 9.53
C ALA A 458 -18.86 -1.19 8.49
N TYR A 459 -17.62 -0.70 8.31
CA TYR A 459 -17.36 0.60 7.68
C TYR A 459 -16.78 0.54 6.27
N GLN A 460 -17.08 1.58 5.50
CA GLN A 460 -16.43 1.88 4.22
C GLN A 460 -15.60 3.14 4.38
N TYR A 461 -14.29 3.03 4.16
CA TYR A 461 -13.38 4.16 4.18
C TYR A 461 -13.28 4.81 2.81
N TYR A 462 -13.20 6.14 2.80
CA TYR A 462 -12.86 6.95 1.64
C TYR A 462 -11.77 7.96 1.98
N LEU A 463 -11.08 8.44 0.96
CA LEU A 463 -10.04 9.47 1.07
C LEU A 463 -10.67 10.88 1.02
N PHE A 464 -10.25 11.75 1.93
CA PHE A 464 -10.67 13.15 2.02
C PHE A 464 -9.47 14.08 2.08
N LYS A 465 -9.57 15.24 1.44
CA LYS A 465 -8.67 16.39 1.67
C LYS A 465 -9.21 17.24 2.81
N GLY A 466 -8.33 17.63 3.73
CA GLY A 466 -8.60 18.51 4.85
C GLY A 466 -9.19 17.79 6.07
N GLY A 467 -8.72 18.13 7.28
CA GLY A 467 -9.27 17.65 8.55
C GLY A 467 -10.35 18.56 9.15
N ALA A 468 -10.76 18.27 10.38
CA ALA A 468 -11.70 19.07 11.17
C ALA A 468 -11.04 20.09 12.10
N THR A 469 -9.73 19.96 12.38
CA THR A 469 -8.96 20.91 13.21
C THR A 469 -8.17 21.91 12.36
N ALA A 470 -8.01 23.14 12.84
CA ALA A 470 -7.19 24.15 12.18
C ALA A 470 -5.74 23.66 11.93
N GLY A 471 -5.19 23.97 10.76
CA GLY A 471 -3.87 23.52 10.29
C GLY A 471 -3.89 22.21 9.48
N SER A 472 -5.01 21.47 9.49
CA SER A 472 -5.14 20.19 8.77
C SER A 472 -5.76 20.31 7.37
N GLU A 473 -6.13 21.52 6.92
CA GLU A 473 -6.88 21.78 5.68
C GLU A 473 -6.17 21.31 4.40
N ASN A 474 -4.85 21.10 4.46
CA ASN A 474 -4.01 20.65 3.35
C ASN A 474 -3.50 19.21 3.48
N SER A 475 -3.69 18.56 4.63
CA SER A 475 -3.46 17.12 4.80
C SER A 475 -4.56 16.28 4.15
N TRP A 476 -4.33 14.98 4.02
CA TRP A 476 -5.27 14.00 3.49
C TRP A 476 -5.47 12.83 4.45
N PHE A 477 -6.72 12.39 4.57
CA PHE A 477 -7.16 11.46 5.61
C PHE A 477 -8.09 10.38 5.05
N LEU A 478 -7.96 9.15 5.56
CA LEU A 478 -8.96 8.09 5.36
C LEU A 478 -10.06 8.22 6.42
N ARG A 479 -11.33 8.06 6.01
CA ARG A 479 -12.47 8.17 6.92
C ARG A 479 -13.61 7.22 6.61
N SER A 480 -14.21 6.74 7.70
CA SER A 480 -15.47 6.00 7.76
C SER A 480 -16.67 6.91 8.09
N SER A 481 -16.53 8.24 8.03
CA SER A 481 -17.60 9.21 8.26
C SER A 481 -17.52 10.45 7.36
N VAL A 482 -18.66 11.13 7.19
CA VAL A 482 -18.71 12.52 6.75
C VAL A 482 -18.72 13.43 7.97
N LEU A 483 -17.66 14.23 8.14
CA LEU A 483 -17.51 15.13 9.27
C LEU A 483 -18.29 16.43 9.09
N SER A 484 -18.79 16.92 10.21
CA SER A 484 -19.33 18.26 10.36
C SER A 484 -18.50 19.02 11.41
N PRO A 485 -17.53 19.85 11.01
CA PRO A 485 -16.73 20.63 11.95
C PRO A 485 -17.62 21.44 12.90
N PRO A 486 -17.22 21.57 14.18
CA PRO A 486 -18.03 22.29 15.15
C PRO A 486 -18.17 23.76 14.75
N LEU A 487 -19.27 24.38 15.17
CA LEU A 487 -19.48 25.80 14.94
C LEU A 487 -18.31 26.58 15.55
N THR A 488 -17.73 27.50 14.79
CA THR A 488 -16.83 28.52 15.33
C THR A 488 -17.60 29.30 16.38
N ILE A 489 -17.34 29.03 17.65
CA ILE A 489 -17.81 29.87 18.75
C ILE A 489 -17.11 31.21 18.56
N ALA A 490 -17.82 32.18 17.97
CA ALA A 490 -17.42 33.56 18.09
C ALA A 490 -17.30 33.84 19.59
N SER A 491 -16.13 34.29 20.04
CA SER A 491 -15.93 34.69 21.43
C SER A 491 -17.09 35.59 21.83
N LEU A 492 -17.84 35.18 22.86
CA LEU A 492 -18.87 36.03 23.44
C LEU A 492 -18.22 37.40 23.69
N PRO A 493 -18.90 38.52 23.35
CA PRO A 493 -18.38 39.83 23.70
C PRO A 493 -18.03 39.82 25.17
N ALA A 494 -16.82 40.28 25.52
CA ALA A 494 -16.46 40.45 26.92
C ALA A 494 -17.59 41.23 27.60
N GLU A 495 -18.10 40.70 28.71
CA GLU A 495 -19.16 41.36 29.47
C GLU A 495 -18.69 42.79 29.75
N PRO A 496 -19.47 43.82 29.36
CA PRO A 496 -19.00 45.19 29.45
C PRO A 496 -18.68 45.51 30.91
N ASP A 497 -17.48 46.06 31.15
CA ASP A 497 -17.05 46.50 32.48
C ASP A 497 -18.20 47.22 33.18
N PRO A 498 -18.53 46.87 34.44
CA PRO A 498 -19.65 47.47 35.14
C PRO A 498 -19.44 48.99 35.19
N ALA A 499 -20.39 49.73 34.60
CA ALA A 499 -20.28 51.17 34.46
C ALA A 499 -20.03 51.84 35.82
N PRO A 500 -19.11 52.82 35.91
CA PRO A 500 -18.82 53.49 37.17
C PRO A 500 -20.09 54.12 37.73
N GLU A 501 -20.41 53.77 38.98
CA GLU A 501 -21.63 54.19 39.66
C GLU A 501 -21.70 55.74 39.73
N PRO A 502 -22.81 56.37 39.29
CA PRO A 502 -22.90 57.81 39.26
C PRO A 502 -22.89 58.40 40.67
N ALA A 503 -22.03 59.40 40.89
CA ALA A 503 -21.84 60.05 42.18
C ALA A 503 -23.18 60.57 42.78
N PRO A 504 -23.51 60.24 44.04
CA PRO A 504 -24.77 60.63 44.64
C PRO A 504 -24.84 62.14 44.94
N THR A 505 -25.94 62.77 44.55
CA THR A 505 -26.27 64.15 44.92
C THR A 505 -26.76 64.26 46.38
N PRO A 506 -26.49 65.38 47.07
CA PRO A 506 -26.60 65.45 48.53
C PRO A 506 -28.05 65.55 49.06
N PRO A 507 -28.39 64.86 50.17
CA PRO A 507 -29.71 64.91 50.79
C PRO A 507 -29.86 66.02 51.85
N SER A 508 -31.10 66.31 52.23
CA SER A 508 -31.45 67.19 53.36
C SER A 508 -32.89 66.92 53.85
N PRO A 509 -33.21 66.95 55.16
CA PRO A 509 -32.39 66.46 56.27
C PRO A 509 -33.18 65.72 57.41
N THR A 510 -32.47 64.89 58.20
CA THR A 510 -32.72 64.62 59.66
C THR A 510 -33.96 63.74 60.06
N PRO A 511 -33.94 62.92 61.16
CA PRO A 511 -32.92 62.79 62.24
C PRO A 511 -32.30 61.39 62.51
N THR A 512 -31.04 61.45 62.96
CA THR A 512 -30.21 60.53 63.79
C THR A 512 -30.95 60.04 65.07
N PRO A 513 -30.73 58.83 65.67
CA PRO A 513 -29.42 58.25 66.10
C PRO A 513 -29.31 56.68 65.98
N THR A 514 -28.31 55.93 66.49
CA THR A 514 -27.12 56.14 67.38
C THR A 514 -26.00 55.13 67.00
N PRO A 515 -24.68 55.43 67.12
CA PRO A 515 -23.59 54.44 66.92
C PRO A 515 -23.23 53.66 68.21
N PRO A 516 -22.60 52.46 68.12
CA PRO A 516 -21.13 52.35 68.33
C PRO A 516 -20.49 51.11 67.60
N PRO A 517 -19.21 50.77 67.85
CA PRO A 517 -17.98 51.51 67.54
C PRO A 517 -17.07 50.76 66.54
N GLU A 518 -16.08 51.46 66.00
CA GLU A 518 -15.07 50.98 65.05
C GLU A 518 -13.94 50.18 65.73
N PRO A 519 -13.42 49.12 65.08
CA PRO A 519 -12.04 48.68 65.28
C PRO A 519 -11.24 48.51 63.98
N GLU A 520 -10.17 49.30 63.88
CA GLU A 520 -8.83 49.03 63.35
C GLU A 520 -8.61 48.32 61.99
N SER A 521 -7.85 49.01 61.13
CA SER A 521 -7.28 48.52 59.87
C SER A 521 -6.10 47.55 60.09
N PRO A 522 -6.01 46.48 59.27
CA PRO A 522 -4.70 45.89 58.98
C PRO A 522 -4.43 45.52 57.51
N ALA A 523 -3.23 45.90 57.06
CA ALA A 523 -2.37 45.29 56.03
C ALA A 523 -2.78 45.30 54.54
N GLU A 524 -1.80 45.68 53.69
CA GLU A 524 -1.84 45.54 52.23
C GLU A 524 -1.78 44.06 51.79
N PRO A 525 -2.51 43.65 50.73
CA PRO A 525 -2.47 42.29 50.22
C PRO A 525 -1.24 42.01 49.33
N VAL A 526 -0.67 40.82 49.50
CA VAL A 526 0.39 40.23 48.66
C VAL A 526 -0.15 40.03 47.22
N PRO A 527 0.64 40.26 46.16
CA PRO A 527 0.18 40.07 44.78
C PRO A 527 -0.26 38.62 44.50
N PRO A 528 -1.30 38.41 43.67
CA PRO A 528 -1.84 37.08 43.40
C PRO A 528 -0.86 36.22 42.60
N THR A 529 -0.89 34.91 42.88
CA THR A 529 -0.25 33.88 42.06
C THR A 529 -0.90 33.85 40.67
N PRO A 530 -0.16 33.67 39.56
CA PRO A 530 -0.76 33.58 38.24
C PRO A 530 -1.76 32.43 38.15
N GLU A 531 -2.92 32.71 37.58
CA GLU A 531 -4.00 31.76 37.35
C GLU A 531 -3.55 30.63 36.41
N PRO A 532 -4.04 29.38 36.58
CA PRO A 532 -3.76 28.31 35.62
C PRO A 532 -4.32 28.69 34.25
N THR A 533 -3.47 28.71 33.23
CA THR A 533 -3.91 28.99 31.85
C THR A 533 -5.00 27.99 31.44
N ALA A 534 -6.18 28.48 31.09
CA ALA A 534 -7.27 27.64 30.62
C ALA A 534 -6.83 26.81 29.40
N PRO A 535 -7.25 25.54 29.28
CA PRO A 535 -6.85 24.69 28.17
C PRO A 535 -7.31 25.28 26.84
N THR A 536 -6.39 25.42 25.90
CA THR A 536 -6.65 25.93 24.56
C THR A 536 -7.60 24.98 23.83
N ILE A 537 -8.85 25.41 23.63
CA ILE A 537 -9.83 24.63 22.86
C ILE A 537 -9.33 24.53 21.40
N PRO A 538 -9.23 23.32 20.81
CA PRO A 538 -8.80 23.18 19.42
C PRO A 538 -9.74 23.94 18.48
N GLN A 539 -9.19 24.89 17.72
CA GLN A 539 -9.98 25.68 16.78
C GLN A 539 -10.41 24.80 15.59
N PRO A 540 -11.67 24.86 15.14
CA PRO A 540 -12.12 24.13 13.96
C PRO A 540 -11.39 24.60 12.69
N ALA A 541 -11.27 23.67 11.73
CA ALA A 541 -10.74 23.95 10.40
C ALA A 541 -11.53 25.06 9.69
N ALA A 542 -10.83 25.92 8.95
CA ALA A 542 -11.42 27.05 8.24
C ALA A 542 -12.29 26.59 7.05
N THR A 543 -11.90 25.50 6.40
CA THR A 543 -12.63 24.88 5.29
C THR A 543 -13.18 23.51 5.69
N LEU A 544 -14.29 23.12 5.07
CA LEU A 544 -14.84 21.78 5.26
C LEU A 544 -13.99 20.76 4.49
N PRO A 545 -13.79 19.55 5.04
CA PRO A 545 -13.19 18.46 4.29
C PRO A 545 -13.92 18.15 2.99
N VAL A 546 -13.16 17.75 1.97
CA VAL A 546 -13.71 17.46 0.64
C VAL A 546 -13.33 16.03 0.22
N PRO A 547 -14.29 15.19 -0.21
CA PRO A 547 -13.98 13.87 -0.75
C PRO A 547 -13.01 13.95 -1.94
N ALA A 548 -12.13 12.95 -2.04
CA ALA A 548 -11.21 12.80 -3.15
C ALA A 548 -11.94 12.58 -4.48
N VAL A 549 -11.25 12.84 -5.59
CA VAL A 549 -11.79 12.54 -6.92
C VAL A 549 -11.98 11.03 -7.07
N GLY A 550 -13.15 10.61 -7.54
CA GLY A 550 -13.55 9.19 -7.66
C GLY A 550 -14.37 8.65 -6.48
N THR A 551 -14.47 9.38 -5.36
CA THR A 551 -15.39 9.01 -4.28
C THR A 551 -16.86 9.09 -4.77
N PRO A 552 -17.73 8.11 -4.44
CA PRO A 552 -19.16 8.20 -4.71
C PRO A 552 -19.82 9.43 -4.06
N PRO A 553 -21.04 9.82 -4.47
CA PRO A 553 -21.80 10.85 -3.76
C PRO A 553 -21.94 10.51 -2.27
N LEU A 554 -21.71 11.49 -1.41
CA LEU A 554 -21.83 11.43 0.04
C LEU A 554 -22.79 12.52 0.53
N PRO A 555 -23.42 12.39 1.71
CA PRO A 555 -24.28 13.43 2.26
C PRO A 555 -23.52 14.75 2.47
N GLU A 556 -24.23 15.88 2.37
CA GLU A 556 -23.61 17.19 2.59
C GLU A 556 -23.29 17.40 4.09
N PRO A 557 -22.08 17.88 4.44
CA PRO A 557 -21.69 18.13 5.83
C PRO A 557 -22.41 19.35 6.42
N LEU A 558 -23.10 19.16 7.55
CA LEU A 558 -23.89 20.17 8.26
C LEU A 558 -23.15 20.64 9.53
N ARG A 559 -22.42 21.76 9.47
CA ARG A 559 -21.60 22.29 10.60
C ARG A 559 -22.30 22.19 11.96
N GLY A 560 -21.61 21.61 12.94
CA GLY A 560 -22.13 21.38 14.30
C GLY A 560 -23.01 20.15 14.49
N ALA A 561 -23.35 19.40 13.43
CA ALA A 561 -23.97 18.08 13.56
C ALA A 561 -22.95 17.01 13.97
N ALA A 562 -23.43 15.84 14.42
CA ALA A 562 -22.56 14.68 14.63
C ALA A 562 -22.01 14.14 13.28
N PRO A 563 -20.83 13.49 13.26
CA PRO A 563 -20.33 12.79 12.08
C PRO A 563 -21.34 11.76 11.57
N VAL A 564 -21.56 11.73 10.25
CA VAL A 564 -22.48 10.78 9.61
C VAL A 564 -21.71 9.50 9.24
N PRO A 565 -22.00 8.33 9.83
CA PRO A 565 -21.26 7.10 9.52
C PRO A 565 -21.46 6.63 8.09
N ILE A 566 -20.38 6.15 7.47
CA ILE A 566 -20.37 5.53 6.15
C ILE A 566 -20.31 4.02 6.35
N TYR A 567 -21.43 3.43 6.79
CA TYR A 567 -21.56 1.98 6.85
C TYR A 567 -21.55 1.38 5.44
N ARG A 568 -20.98 0.18 5.33
CA ARG A 568 -21.09 -0.66 4.14
C ARG A 568 -22.55 -1.03 3.91
N GLN A 569 -22.94 -1.18 2.64
CA GLN A 569 -24.28 -1.64 2.28
C GLN A 569 -24.62 -3.04 2.84
N GLU A 570 -23.64 -3.88 3.14
CA GLU A 570 -23.90 -5.17 3.78
C GLU A 570 -24.48 -5.04 5.21
N VAL A 571 -24.32 -3.88 5.87
CA VAL A 571 -24.69 -3.75 7.29
C VAL A 571 -26.21 -3.85 7.52
N PRO A 572 -27.08 -3.14 6.79
CA PRO A 572 -28.51 -3.41 6.79
C PRO A 572 -28.89 -4.82 6.34
N ASP A 573 -28.14 -5.40 5.39
CA ASP A 573 -28.45 -6.72 4.81
C ASP A 573 -28.32 -7.87 5.80
N TYR A 574 -27.46 -7.73 6.82
CA TYR A 574 -27.29 -8.74 7.86
C TYR A 574 -28.16 -8.42 9.09
N SER A 575 -28.42 -7.14 9.35
CA SER A 575 -29.27 -6.67 10.45
C SER A 575 -30.71 -7.21 10.38
N VAL A 576 -31.23 -7.50 9.18
CA VAL A 576 -32.57 -8.09 9.00
C VAL A 576 -32.66 -9.60 9.24
N ILE A 577 -31.55 -10.33 9.33
CA ILE A 577 -31.57 -11.81 9.28
C ILE A 577 -32.32 -12.41 10.48
N ALA A 578 -31.91 -12.07 11.70
CA ALA A 578 -32.54 -12.55 12.93
C ALA A 578 -34.04 -12.21 13.04
N PRO A 579 -34.48 -10.94 12.84
CA PRO A 579 -35.91 -10.63 12.93
C PRO A 579 -36.71 -11.23 11.76
N ALA A 580 -36.14 -11.38 10.56
CA ALA A 580 -36.81 -12.09 9.46
C ALA A 580 -36.95 -13.60 9.72
N ALA A 581 -35.98 -14.23 10.39
CA ALA A 581 -36.07 -15.62 10.84
C ALA A 581 -37.17 -15.82 11.90
N ALA A 582 -37.30 -14.89 12.85
CA ALA A 582 -38.38 -14.89 13.83
C ALA A 582 -39.77 -14.75 13.16
N LEU A 583 -39.93 -13.82 12.20
CA LEU A 583 -41.16 -13.66 11.42
C LEU A 583 -41.51 -14.93 10.63
N LEU A 584 -40.51 -15.54 9.98
CA LEU A 584 -40.67 -16.78 9.24
C LEU A 584 -41.15 -17.92 10.16
N ALA A 585 -40.52 -18.11 11.32
CA ALA A 585 -40.97 -19.10 12.30
C ALA A 585 -42.40 -18.81 12.82
N THR A 586 -42.74 -17.55 13.12
CA THR A 586 -44.08 -17.17 13.59
C THR A 586 -45.18 -17.47 12.57
N SER A 587 -44.89 -17.36 11.27
CA SER A 587 -45.84 -17.78 10.22
C SER A 587 -46.11 -19.30 10.21
N SER A 588 -45.11 -20.11 10.54
CA SER A 588 -45.27 -21.57 10.72
C SER A 588 -45.99 -21.93 12.01
N LEU A 589 -45.90 -21.08 13.05
CA LEU A 589 -46.55 -21.31 14.34
C LEU A 589 -48.07 -21.05 14.27
N GLY A 590 -48.48 -19.91 13.71
CA GLY A 590 -49.87 -19.51 13.52
C GLY A 590 -50.71 -19.43 14.81
N THR A 591 -52.03 -19.30 14.62
CA THR A 591 -53.03 -19.36 15.70
C THR A 591 -53.74 -20.72 15.75
N PHE A 592 -54.40 -21.04 16.86
CA PHE A 592 -55.22 -22.26 16.97
C PHE A 592 -56.19 -22.42 15.78
N HIS A 593 -56.96 -21.38 15.48
CA HIS A 593 -57.97 -21.40 14.41
C HIS A 593 -57.38 -21.47 13.00
N GLU A 594 -56.20 -20.91 12.80
CA GLU A 594 -55.50 -21.00 11.52
C GLU A 594 -54.95 -22.41 11.24
N ARG A 595 -54.62 -23.19 12.28
CA ARG A 595 -54.18 -24.57 12.13
C ARG A 595 -55.35 -25.56 12.09
N GLN A 596 -56.40 -25.36 12.89
CA GLN A 596 -57.44 -26.37 13.14
C GLN A 596 -58.85 -26.03 12.61
N GLY A 597 -59.11 -24.79 12.19
CA GLY A 597 -60.46 -24.31 11.91
C GLY A 597 -61.24 -23.98 13.19
N ASP A 598 -62.57 -24.10 13.18
CA ASP A 598 -63.39 -23.82 14.37
C ASP A 598 -63.53 -25.04 15.30
N GLN A 599 -63.74 -24.83 16.61
CA GLN A 599 -63.84 -25.90 17.61
C GLN A 599 -64.90 -26.95 17.25
N TYR A 600 -65.99 -26.56 16.58
CA TYR A 600 -67.05 -27.49 16.18
C TYR A 600 -66.59 -28.58 15.19
N LEU A 601 -65.43 -28.43 14.54
CA LEU A 601 -64.84 -29.44 13.65
C LEU A 601 -64.02 -30.52 14.40
N LEU A 602 -63.79 -30.37 15.71
CA LEU A 602 -62.87 -31.18 16.52
C LEU A 602 -63.59 -32.15 17.48
N ASN A 603 -64.74 -32.71 17.07
CA ASN A 603 -65.55 -33.60 17.94
C ASN A 603 -65.06 -35.06 18.00
N GLN A 604 -64.07 -35.43 17.17
CA GLN A 604 -63.61 -36.82 17.04
C GLN A 604 -62.77 -37.25 18.25
N GLN A 605 -62.86 -38.52 18.63
CA GLN A 605 -62.20 -39.12 19.80
C GLN A 605 -61.51 -40.45 19.42
N GLY A 606 -60.55 -40.89 20.23
CA GLY A 606 -59.75 -42.08 20.01
C GLY A 606 -58.33 -41.78 19.51
N ALA A 607 -57.66 -42.81 19.01
CA ALA A 607 -56.34 -42.69 18.40
C ALA A 607 -56.46 -42.31 16.92
N ASN A 608 -55.53 -41.48 16.43
CA ASN A 608 -55.47 -40.99 15.05
C ASN A 608 -56.82 -40.41 14.52
N PRO A 609 -57.50 -39.50 15.23
CA PRO A 609 -58.89 -39.13 14.91
C PRO A 609 -59.08 -38.14 13.74
N ALA A 610 -58.01 -37.48 13.27
CA ALA A 610 -58.05 -36.58 12.11
C ALA A 610 -56.65 -36.16 11.64
N GLY A 611 -56.57 -35.75 10.37
CA GLY A 611 -55.44 -35.03 9.78
C GLY A 611 -55.87 -33.67 9.24
N TRP A 612 -54.95 -32.73 9.16
CA TRP A 612 -55.18 -31.39 8.62
C TRP A 612 -54.01 -30.91 7.77
N ALA A 613 -54.30 -30.03 6.82
CA ALA A 613 -53.30 -29.37 6.00
C ALA A 613 -53.69 -27.91 5.77
N ARG A 614 -52.70 -27.02 5.75
CA ARG A 614 -52.85 -25.58 5.57
C ARG A 614 -51.83 -25.08 4.54
N VAL A 615 -52.26 -24.23 3.62
CA VAL A 615 -51.39 -23.41 2.78
C VAL A 615 -51.61 -21.94 3.14
N PHE A 616 -50.53 -21.16 3.14
CA PHE A 616 -50.57 -19.76 3.52
C PHE A 616 -49.55 -18.94 2.72
N GLY A 617 -49.85 -17.67 2.55
CA GLY A 617 -48.92 -16.71 1.95
C GLY A 617 -49.24 -15.29 2.38
N SER A 618 -48.23 -14.44 2.40
CA SER A 618 -48.41 -13.02 2.70
C SER A 618 -47.34 -12.16 2.03
N ASP A 619 -47.74 -11.01 1.52
CA ASP A 619 -46.81 -9.92 1.21
C ASP A 619 -46.68 -9.03 2.45
N LEU A 620 -45.45 -8.68 2.80
CA LEU A 620 -45.13 -7.87 3.97
C LEU A 620 -44.09 -6.80 3.64
N LYS A 621 -44.28 -5.63 4.25
CA LYS A 621 -43.24 -4.63 4.46
C LYS A 621 -43.05 -4.49 5.95
N GLN A 622 -41.82 -4.63 6.39
CA GLN A 622 -41.45 -4.48 7.78
C GLN A 622 -40.32 -3.47 7.88
N HIS A 623 -40.45 -2.53 8.82
CA HIS A 623 -39.39 -1.62 9.21
C HIS A 623 -39.02 -1.90 10.68
N TRP A 624 -37.74 -1.73 11.01
CA TRP A 624 -37.23 -1.82 12.37
C TRP A 624 -36.35 -0.60 12.64
N SER A 625 -36.47 -0.02 13.83
CA SER A 625 -35.52 0.98 14.32
C SER A 625 -34.22 0.29 14.78
N GLY A 626 -33.12 1.03 14.82
CA GLY A 626 -31.83 0.50 15.24
C GLY A 626 -30.66 1.34 14.75
N THR A 627 -29.44 0.79 14.79
CA THR A 627 -28.21 1.47 14.34
C THR A 627 -28.24 1.82 12.85
N VAL A 628 -28.97 1.02 12.04
CA VAL A 628 -29.08 1.22 10.58
C VAL A 628 -30.53 1.18 10.05
N SER A 629 -31.51 1.32 10.93
CA SER A 629 -32.95 1.44 10.62
C SER A 629 -33.45 0.54 9.46
N PRO A 630 -33.19 -0.78 9.48
CA PRO A 630 -33.38 -1.60 8.30
C PRO A 630 -34.87 -1.83 7.97
N SER A 631 -35.16 -2.10 6.70
CA SER A 631 -36.49 -2.51 6.24
C SER A 631 -36.44 -3.62 5.20
N LEU A 632 -37.51 -4.41 5.16
CA LEU A 632 -37.66 -5.60 4.35
C LEU A 632 -39.01 -5.58 3.62
N ASP A 633 -38.97 -5.50 2.29
CA ASP A 633 -40.12 -5.66 1.38
C ASP A 633 -40.04 -7.09 0.82
N ALA A 634 -40.93 -7.97 1.31
CA ALA A 634 -40.82 -9.41 1.13
C ALA A 634 -42.16 -10.11 0.85
N SER A 635 -42.08 -11.23 0.13
CA SER A 635 -43.16 -12.22 0.07
C SER A 635 -42.78 -13.45 0.88
N LEU A 636 -43.78 -14.03 1.54
CA LEU A 636 -43.69 -15.23 2.35
C LEU A 636 -44.72 -16.24 1.84
N GLU A 637 -44.29 -17.48 1.63
CA GLU A 637 -45.11 -18.59 1.11
C GLU A 637 -44.81 -19.87 1.92
N GLY A 638 -45.83 -20.68 2.22
CA GLY A 638 -45.61 -21.90 2.99
C GLY A 638 -46.81 -22.85 3.10
N TYR A 639 -46.53 -24.04 3.62
CA TYR A 639 -47.54 -25.06 3.93
C TYR A 639 -47.23 -25.78 5.24
N GLN A 640 -48.28 -26.29 5.87
CA GLN A 640 -48.27 -27.12 7.08
C GLN A 640 -49.10 -28.37 6.83
N ILE A 641 -48.65 -29.50 7.37
CA ILE A 641 -49.40 -30.76 7.42
C ILE A 641 -49.30 -31.28 8.85
N GLY A 642 -50.44 -31.55 9.47
CA GLY A 642 -50.49 -32.05 10.84
C GLY A 642 -51.50 -33.17 11.05
N HIS A 643 -51.33 -33.86 12.16
CA HIS A 643 -52.08 -35.07 12.49
C HIS A 643 -52.35 -35.11 13.98
N ASP A 644 -53.61 -35.35 14.34
CA ASP A 644 -54.02 -35.61 15.71
C ASP A 644 -53.60 -37.04 16.07
N LEU A 645 -52.79 -37.23 17.12
CA LEU A 645 -52.35 -38.56 17.55
C LEU A 645 -53.40 -39.20 18.48
N PHE A 646 -53.93 -38.42 19.41
CA PHE A 646 -54.96 -38.85 20.36
C PHE A 646 -55.93 -37.72 20.65
N ALA A 647 -57.22 -38.05 20.76
CA ALA A 647 -58.21 -37.18 21.39
C ALA A 647 -59.07 -37.97 22.38
N TRP A 648 -59.34 -37.40 23.54
CA TRP A 648 -60.10 -38.05 24.61
C TRP A 648 -60.96 -37.05 25.37
N GLN A 649 -62.04 -37.54 25.97
CA GLN A 649 -62.96 -36.75 26.78
C GLN A 649 -62.93 -37.26 28.22
N PRO A 650 -62.29 -36.55 29.17
CA PRO A 650 -62.47 -36.80 30.60
C PRO A 650 -63.94 -36.62 31.02
N GLY A 651 -64.30 -37.18 32.18
CA GLY A 651 -65.69 -37.24 32.66
C GLY A 651 -66.38 -35.90 32.96
N ASP A 652 -65.69 -34.77 32.76
CA ASP A 652 -66.20 -33.40 32.90
C ASP A 652 -66.78 -32.81 31.61
N GLY A 653 -66.61 -33.50 30.47
CA GLY A 653 -67.12 -33.08 29.16
C GLY A 653 -66.17 -32.20 28.36
N ALA A 654 -64.93 -31.98 28.81
CA ALA A 654 -63.91 -31.35 28.00
C ALA A 654 -63.30 -32.35 27.00
N ILE A 655 -62.95 -31.93 25.78
CA ILE A 655 -62.17 -32.74 24.83
C ILE A 655 -60.71 -32.26 24.87
N GLN A 656 -59.79 -33.18 25.12
CA GLN A 656 -58.35 -32.96 24.99
C GLN A 656 -57.82 -33.65 23.75
N ARG A 657 -56.79 -33.07 23.13
CA ARG A 657 -56.20 -33.51 21.87
C ARG A 657 -54.70 -33.27 21.90
N VAL A 658 -53.91 -34.23 21.45
CA VAL A 658 -52.47 -34.10 21.21
C VAL A 658 -52.18 -34.45 19.77
N GLY A 659 -51.36 -33.65 19.10
CA GLY A 659 -50.96 -33.90 17.72
C GLY A 659 -49.58 -33.36 17.38
N ILE A 660 -49.14 -33.64 16.16
CA ILE A 660 -47.86 -33.21 15.59
C ILE A 660 -48.09 -32.57 14.23
N PHE A 661 -47.15 -31.74 13.78
CA PHE A 661 -47.14 -31.19 12.43
C PHE A 661 -45.72 -30.97 11.91
N VAL A 662 -45.62 -30.89 10.60
CA VAL A 662 -44.46 -30.41 9.86
C VAL A 662 -44.86 -29.20 9.02
N ALA A 663 -43.93 -28.27 8.82
CA ALA A 663 -44.12 -27.12 7.95
C ALA A 663 -42.89 -26.89 7.09
N ASN A 664 -43.09 -26.40 5.87
CA ASN A 664 -42.04 -25.78 5.07
C ASN A 664 -42.54 -24.41 4.61
N ASN A 665 -41.71 -23.39 4.77
CA ASN A 665 -42.00 -22.05 4.32
C ASN A 665 -40.75 -21.32 3.83
N ARG A 666 -40.96 -20.28 3.04
CA ARG A 666 -39.92 -19.47 2.41
C ARG A 666 -40.27 -17.99 2.50
N LEU A 667 -39.26 -17.18 2.79
CA LEU A 667 -39.31 -15.73 2.70
C LEU A 667 -38.30 -15.28 1.62
N LYS A 668 -38.71 -14.36 0.75
CA LYS A 668 -37.81 -13.66 -0.19
C LYS A 668 -38.10 -12.17 -0.11
N GLY A 669 -37.06 -11.35 0.03
CA GLY A 669 -37.25 -9.90 0.10
C GLY A 669 -36.11 -9.06 -0.44
N ARG A 670 -36.40 -7.78 -0.64
CA ARG A 670 -35.44 -6.70 -0.89
C ARG A 670 -35.24 -5.91 0.38
N ILE A 671 -34.01 -5.52 0.64
CA ILE A 671 -33.58 -4.88 1.87
C ILE A 671 -33.25 -3.41 1.57
N LYS A 672 -33.58 -2.55 2.53
CA LYS A 672 -33.04 -1.20 2.62
C LYS A 672 -32.56 -0.91 4.03
N GLY A 673 -31.78 0.15 4.19
CA GLY A 673 -31.48 0.76 5.48
C GLY A 673 -30.53 1.93 5.33
N PHE A 674 -29.95 2.36 6.44
CA PHE A 674 -28.91 3.37 6.47
C PHE A 674 -27.57 2.78 5.98
N ALA A 675 -27.09 3.24 4.83
CA ALA A 675 -25.82 2.82 4.23
C ALA A 675 -25.17 3.96 3.44
N GLY A 676 -23.83 4.02 3.42
CA GLY A 676 -23.09 5.07 2.72
C GLY A 676 -23.36 6.50 3.21
N GLY A 677 -23.96 6.67 4.39
CA GLY A 677 -24.41 7.95 4.92
C GLY A 677 -25.84 8.37 4.51
N PHE A 678 -26.61 7.49 3.87
CA PHE A 678 -27.98 7.78 3.41
C PHE A 678 -29.01 6.78 3.96
N GLU A 679 -30.11 7.31 4.50
CA GLU A 679 -31.30 6.54 4.90
C GLU A 679 -32.05 5.97 3.69
N ASP A 680 -32.89 4.94 3.92
CA ASP A 680 -33.74 4.29 2.91
C ASP A 680 -32.99 3.73 1.67
N THR A 681 -31.68 3.58 1.77
CA THR A 681 -30.80 3.09 0.70
C THR A 681 -31.06 1.62 0.45
N ARG A 682 -31.28 1.23 -0.82
CA ARG A 682 -31.40 -0.17 -1.21
C ARG A 682 -30.03 -0.86 -1.16
N THR A 683 -29.90 -1.84 -0.29
CA THR A 683 -28.63 -2.49 0.03
C THR A 683 -28.47 -3.87 -0.57
N GLY A 684 -29.53 -4.67 -0.59
CA GLY A 684 -29.44 -6.08 -0.99
C GLY A 684 -30.75 -6.85 -0.95
N ARG A 685 -30.64 -8.18 -0.85
CA ARG A 685 -31.75 -9.14 -0.94
C ARG A 685 -31.54 -10.32 -0.02
N LEU A 686 -32.63 -10.75 0.62
CA LEU A 686 -32.69 -11.89 1.53
C LEU A 686 -33.50 -13.03 0.92
N SER A 687 -33.04 -14.27 1.09
CA SER A 687 -33.84 -15.48 0.89
C SER A 687 -33.64 -16.41 2.07
N LEU A 688 -34.69 -16.69 2.83
CA LEU A 688 -34.71 -17.65 3.94
C LEU A 688 -35.71 -18.77 3.64
N ARG A 689 -35.40 -19.98 4.11
CA ARG A 689 -36.28 -21.15 4.16
C ARG A 689 -36.32 -21.66 5.60
N GLY A 690 -37.48 -22.17 6.01
CA GLY A 690 -37.64 -22.85 7.29
C GLY A 690 -38.28 -24.21 7.10
N ASP A 691 -37.65 -25.23 7.69
CA ASP A 691 -38.24 -26.56 7.88
C ASP A 691 -38.60 -26.71 9.36
N SER A 692 -39.89 -26.76 9.66
CA SER A 692 -40.40 -26.80 11.03
C SER A 692 -40.98 -28.16 11.39
N ILE A 693 -40.73 -28.62 12.62
CA ILE A 693 -41.43 -29.72 13.27
C ILE A 693 -42.04 -29.20 14.57
N GLY A 694 -43.30 -29.54 14.84
CA GLY A 694 -43.98 -29.09 16.04
C GLY A 694 -44.95 -30.11 16.61
N ALA A 695 -45.26 -29.94 17.89
CA ALA A 695 -46.25 -30.68 18.64
C ALA A 695 -47.24 -29.70 19.29
N TYR A 696 -48.49 -30.10 19.40
CA TYR A 696 -49.55 -29.31 20.05
C TYR A 696 -50.38 -30.15 21.02
N TRP A 697 -50.87 -29.47 22.06
CA TRP A 697 -51.93 -29.95 22.95
C TRP A 697 -53.05 -28.93 22.96
N THR A 698 -54.28 -29.37 22.73
CA THR A 698 -55.47 -28.52 22.73
C THR A 698 -56.50 -29.11 23.70
N LEU A 699 -57.04 -28.25 24.57
CA LEU A 699 -58.17 -28.51 25.46
C LEU A 699 -59.36 -27.67 24.98
N ILE A 700 -60.52 -28.29 24.77
CA ILE A 700 -61.80 -27.63 24.45
C ILE A 700 -62.82 -28.00 25.53
N GLY A 701 -63.26 -27.04 26.33
CA GLY A 701 -64.20 -27.26 27.42
C GLY A 701 -65.66 -27.45 26.96
N PRO A 702 -66.57 -27.88 27.85
CA PRO A 702 -67.99 -28.10 27.53
C PRO A 702 -68.72 -26.89 26.94
N ARG A 703 -68.22 -25.67 27.21
CA ARG A 703 -68.74 -24.39 26.69
C ARG A 703 -67.97 -23.89 25.46
N GLN A 704 -67.22 -24.74 24.76
CA GLN A 704 -66.42 -24.42 23.56
C GLN A 704 -65.28 -23.41 23.77
N GLY A 705 -64.99 -23.00 25.01
CA GLY A 705 -63.75 -22.29 25.34
C GLY A 705 -62.54 -23.23 25.24
N TYR A 706 -61.40 -22.71 24.82
CA TYR A 706 -60.21 -23.51 24.53
C TYR A 706 -58.93 -22.98 25.17
N VAL A 707 -57.98 -23.89 25.35
CA VAL A 707 -56.56 -23.62 25.56
C VAL A 707 -55.78 -24.46 24.55
N ASP A 708 -54.79 -23.88 23.91
CA ASP A 708 -53.94 -24.50 22.89
C ASP A 708 -52.48 -24.17 23.21
N ALA A 709 -51.63 -25.18 23.32
CA ALA A 709 -50.21 -25.04 23.60
C ALA A 709 -49.40 -25.71 22.49
N VAL A 710 -48.38 -25.02 21.99
CA VAL A 710 -47.56 -25.44 20.85
C VAL A 710 -46.08 -25.31 21.20
N ALA A 711 -45.30 -26.33 20.87
CA ALA A 711 -43.85 -26.27 20.82
C ALA A 711 -43.37 -26.65 19.42
N MET A 712 -42.49 -25.84 18.85
CA MET A 712 -42.01 -25.99 17.47
C MET A 712 -40.52 -25.67 17.38
N GLY A 713 -39.76 -26.52 16.69
CA GLY A 713 -38.39 -26.24 16.27
C GLY A 713 -38.36 -26.03 14.75
N THR A 714 -37.70 -24.97 14.30
CA THR A 714 -37.51 -24.65 12.87
C THR A 714 -36.02 -24.63 12.55
N ARG A 715 -35.58 -25.44 11.59
CA ARG A 715 -34.24 -25.30 10.97
C ARG A 715 -34.31 -24.20 9.92
N LEU A 716 -33.30 -23.35 9.86
CA LEU A 716 -33.12 -22.31 8.85
C LEU A 716 -32.08 -22.72 7.81
N ASP A 717 -32.32 -22.30 6.57
CA ASP A 717 -31.36 -22.31 5.45
C ASP A 717 -31.62 -21.05 4.61
N GLY A 718 -30.58 -20.39 4.11
CA GLY A 718 -30.76 -19.20 3.30
C GLY A 718 -29.49 -18.50 2.87
N SER A 719 -29.67 -17.26 2.43
CA SER A 719 -28.55 -16.36 2.11
C SER A 719 -28.99 -14.91 2.02
N SER A 720 -28.10 -14.00 2.40
CA SER A 720 -28.19 -12.58 2.08
C SER A 720 -27.17 -12.23 0.98
N ARG A 721 -27.51 -11.30 0.09
CA ARG A 721 -26.60 -10.78 -0.94
C ARG A 721 -26.82 -9.29 -1.16
N SER A 722 -25.74 -8.52 -1.07
CA SER A 722 -25.76 -7.07 -1.35
C SER A 722 -25.75 -6.77 -2.84
N GLU A 723 -26.14 -5.55 -3.24
CA GLU A 723 -26.20 -5.14 -4.65
C GLU A 723 -24.81 -5.06 -5.32
N ARG A 724 -23.70 -5.10 -4.55
CA ARG A 724 -22.31 -5.25 -5.07
C ARG A 724 -21.82 -6.69 -5.15
N GLY A 725 -22.69 -7.65 -4.78
CA GLY A 725 -22.46 -9.09 -4.98
C GLY A 725 -21.87 -9.84 -3.79
N VAL A 726 -21.49 -9.16 -2.69
CA VAL A 726 -21.07 -9.81 -1.44
C VAL A 726 -22.22 -10.70 -0.95
N ARG A 727 -21.90 -11.93 -0.52
CA ARG A 727 -22.87 -12.95 -0.12
C ARG A 727 -22.43 -13.58 1.19
N VAL A 728 -23.42 -13.81 2.05
CA VAL A 728 -23.32 -14.66 3.24
C VAL A 728 -24.42 -15.72 3.15
N ASP A 729 -24.10 -16.96 3.50
CA ASP A 729 -25.06 -18.04 3.65
C ASP A 729 -25.61 -18.02 5.09
N ILE A 730 -26.84 -18.52 5.29
CA ILE A 730 -27.56 -18.38 6.56
C ILE A 730 -28.02 -19.76 7.01
N ASP A 731 -27.39 -20.27 8.05
CA ASP A 731 -27.76 -21.49 8.75
C ASP A 731 -28.07 -21.17 10.22
N GLY A 732 -28.93 -21.97 10.83
CA GLY A 732 -29.34 -21.80 12.23
C GLY A 732 -30.67 -22.47 12.55
N HIS A 733 -31.25 -22.09 13.68
CA HIS A 733 -32.52 -22.62 14.16
C HIS A 733 -33.33 -21.62 14.98
N VAL A 734 -34.64 -21.86 15.04
CA VAL A 734 -35.59 -21.12 15.89
C VAL A 734 -36.38 -22.10 16.74
N VAL A 735 -36.39 -21.89 18.05
CA VAL A 735 -37.31 -22.56 18.97
C VAL A 735 -38.48 -21.62 19.25
N SER A 736 -39.70 -22.08 19.02
CA SER A 736 -40.93 -21.33 19.24
C SER A 736 -41.86 -22.07 20.19
N LEU A 737 -42.27 -21.41 21.27
CA LEU A 737 -43.28 -21.88 22.22
C LEU A 737 -44.47 -20.92 22.16
N SER A 738 -45.70 -21.44 22.16
CA SER A 738 -46.91 -20.62 22.22
C SER A 738 -47.95 -21.23 23.15
N ILE A 739 -48.70 -20.36 23.84
CA ILE A 739 -49.95 -20.70 24.52
C ILE A 739 -51.01 -19.71 24.06
N GLU A 740 -52.10 -20.23 23.51
CA GLU A 740 -53.30 -19.49 23.11
C GLU A 740 -54.50 -19.94 23.96
N ALA A 741 -55.40 -19.02 24.31
CA ALA A 741 -56.66 -19.34 24.94
C ALA A 741 -57.77 -18.43 24.40
N GLY A 742 -58.99 -18.96 24.28
CA GLY A 742 -60.15 -18.18 23.86
C GLY A 742 -61.45 -18.71 24.47
N TYR A 743 -62.42 -17.82 24.69
CA TYR A 743 -63.68 -18.18 25.35
C TYR A 743 -64.90 -17.59 24.63
N PRO A 744 -65.78 -18.42 24.04
CA PRO A 744 -66.92 -17.94 23.28
C PRO A 744 -68.03 -17.41 24.20
N LEU A 745 -68.45 -16.17 23.91
CA LEU A 745 -69.54 -15.45 24.56
C LEU A 745 -70.69 -15.29 23.56
N PRO A 746 -71.87 -15.89 23.78
CA PRO A 746 -73.04 -15.63 22.96
C PRO A 746 -73.46 -14.15 23.08
N VAL A 747 -73.54 -13.44 21.94
CA VAL A 747 -73.93 -12.01 21.88
C VAL A 747 -75.25 -11.77 21.13
N GLY A 748 -75.81 -12.81 20.50
CA GLY A 748 -77.12 -12.80 19.88
C GLY A 748 -77.57 -14.20 19.48
N ALA A 749 -78.75 -14.33 18.87
CA ALA A 749 -79.33 -15.64 18.53
C ALA A 749 -78.43 -16.53 17.66
N ASN A 750 -77.66 -15.92 16.74
CA ASN A 750 -76.80 -16.62 15.79
C ASN A 750 -75.31 -16.21 15.90
N TRP A 751 -74.94 -15.32 16.83
CA TRP A 751 -73.62 -14.66 16.88
C TRP A 751 -72.91 -14.91 18.20
N VAL A 752 -71.61 -15.23 18.10
CA VAL A 752 -70.70 -15.49 19.21
C VAL A 752 -69.49 -14.58 19.07
N ALA A 753 -69.17 -13.83 20.12
CA ALA A 753 -67.92 -13.10 20.24
C ALA A 753 -66.95 -13.93 21.10
N GLU A 754 -65.75 -14.17 20.60
CA GLU A 754 -64.75 -15.01 21.24
C GLU A 754 -63.48 -14.17 21.47
N PRO A 755 -63.32 -13.56 22.66
CA PRO A 755 -62.06 -12.97 23.07
C PRO A 755 -60.97 -14.04 23.14
N GLN A 756 -59.77 -13.68 22.71
CA GLN A 756 -58.61 -14.54 22.55
C GLN A 756 -57.37 -13.85 23.13
N VAL A 757 -56.47 -14.65 23.71
CA VAL A 757 -55.14 -14.20 24.15
C VAL A 757 -54.10 -15.23 23.68
N GLN A 758 -52.97 -14.76 23.19
CA GLN A 758 -51.82 -15.61 22.86
C GLN A 758 -50.55 -15.01 23.47
N VAL A 759 -49.68 -15.87 23.96
CA VAL A 759 -48.28 -15.52 24.28
C VAL A 759 -47.39 -16.44 23.48
N ILE A 760 -46.38 -15.87 22.84
CA ILE A 760 -45.36 -16.55 22.05
C ILE A 760 -44.00 -16.20 22.66
N HIS A 761 -43.16 -17.21 22.87
CA HIS A 761 -41.76 -17.08 23.26
C HIS A 761 -40.90 -17.71 22.17
N GLN A 762 -39.90 -16.98 21.67
CA GLN A 762 -39.01 -17.43 20.62
C GLN A 762 -37.55 -17.21 20.99
N ARG A 763 -36.71 -18.16 20.61
CA ARG A 763 -35.25 -18.02 20.60
C ARG A 763 -34.76 -18.31 19.18
N VAL A 764 -33.96 -17.39 18.64
CA VAL A 764 -33.29 -17.51 17.34
C VAL A 764 -31.80 -17.69 17.65
N ASP A 765 -31.20 -18.75 17.13
CA ASP A 765 -29.77 -19.00 17.22
C ASP A 765 -29.25 -19.24 15.79
N LEU A 766 -28.29 -18.41 15.35
CA LEU A 766 -27.73 -18.38 13.99
C LEU A 766 -26.24 -18.70 14.08
N ASP A 767 -25.70 -19.35 13.06
CA ASP A 767 -24.27 -19.67 13.00
C ASP A 767 -23.46 -18.42 12.58
N ASP A 768 -22.31 -18.21 13.21
CA ASP A 768 -21.38 -17.12 12.87
C ASP A 768 -20.84 -17.26 11.43
N GLN A 769 -20.54 -16.13 10.78
CA GLN A 769 -20.22 -16.08 9.35
C GLN A 769 -18.99 -15.21 9.05
N HIS A 770 -18.48 -15.32 7.82
CA HIS A 770 -17.46 -14.40 7.30
C HIS A 770 -17.76 -14.06 5.84
N ASP A 771 -18.02 -12.79 5.54
CA ASP A 771 -18.51 -12.36 4.21
C ASP A 771 -17.40 -12.10 3.17
N GLY A 772 -16.15 -12.39 3.54
CA GLY A 772 -14.95 -12.13 2.76
C GLY A 772 -14.29 -10.78 3.07
N ILE A 773 -14.93 -9.95 3.91
CA ILE A 773 -14.41 -8.65 4.36
C ILE A 773 -14.35 -8.59 5.89
N SER A 774 -15.28 -9.23 6.61
CA SER A 774 -15.33 -9.24 8.08
C SER A 774 -15.94 -10.53 8.63
N SER A 775 -15.53 -10.91 9.84
CA SER A 775 -16.30 -11.86 10.65
C SER A 775 -17.58 -11.21 11.17
N LEU A 776 -18.62 -12.04 11.33
CA LEU A 776 -19.98 -11.68 11.70
C LEU A 776 -20.46 -12.63 12.81
N GLU A 777 -20.81 -12.09 13.96
CA GLU A 777 -21.44 -12.86 15.05
C GLU A 777 -22.89 -12.40 15.23
N PHE A 778 -23.81 -13.34 15.51
CA PHE A 778 -25.25 -13.06 15.64
C PHE A 778 -25.76 -13.25 17.08
N ASP A 779 -25.88 -12.15 17.83
CA ASP A 779 -26.38 -12.14 19.21
C ASP A 779 -27.87 -11.75 19.24
N SER A 780 -28.75 -12.76 19.31
CA SER A 780 -30.22 -12.60 19.21
C SER A 780 -30.93 -13.06 20.50
N PRO A 781 -31.13 -12.18 21.50
CA PRO A 781 -31.92 -12.44 22.71
C PRO A 781 -33.32 -13.04 22.45
N SER A 782 -33.88 -13.73 23.45
CA SER A 782 -35.21 -14.33 23.32
C SER A 782 -36.31 -13.28 23.12
N ARG A 783 -37.11 -13.42 22.07
CA ARG A 783 -38.25 -12.56 21.73
C ARG A 783 -39.51 -13.06 22.43
N ASN A 784 -40.33 -12.12 22.92
CA ASN A 784 -41.64 -12.42 23.49
C ASN A 784 -42.70 -11.57 22.80
N THR A 785 -43.78 -12.21 22.33
CA THR A 785 -44.87 -11.55 21.59
C THR A 785 -46.21 -11.90 22.23
N GLY A 786 -47.05 -10.89 22.48
CA GLY A 786 -48.42 -11.05 22.97
C GLY A 786 -49.45 -10.70 21.90
N ARG A 787 -50.54 -11.46 21.84
CA ARG A 787 -51.77 -11.17 21.07
C ARG A 787 -52.95 -10.98 22.01
N LEU A 788 -53.74 -9.95 21.77
CA LEU A 788 -55.10 -9.80 22.31
C LEU A 788 -56.06 -9.70 21.14
N GLY A 789 -56.91 -10.71 20.97
CA GLY A 789 -57.83 -10.83 19.84
C GLY A 789 -59.30 -10.85 20.25
N ILE A 790 -60.18 -10.52 19.31
CA ILE A 790 -61.60 -10.84 19.39
C ILE A 790 -62.08 -11.36 18.04
N ARG A 791 -62.71 -12.54 18.05
CA ARG A 791 -63.27 -13.19 16.86
C ARG A 791 -64.80 -13.22 16.97
N LEU A 792 -65.48 -12.51 16.07
CA LEU A 792 -66.93 -12.50 15.97
C LEU A 792 -67.36 -13.48 14.88
N LYS A 793 -68.01 -14.59 15.26
CA LYS A 793 -68.45 -15.67 14.36
C LYS A 793 -69.95 -15.87 14.40
N GLY A 794 -70.56 -16.16 13.25
CA GLY A 794 -72.00 -16.41 13.13
C GLY A 794 -72.28 -17.74 12.42
N ARG A 795 -73.24 -18.54 12.90
CA ARG A 795 -73.48 -19.90 12.38
C ARG A 795 -74.73 -20.01 11.52
N TYR A 796 -74.56 -20.57 10.33
CA TYR A 796 -75.62 -20.72 9.31
C TYR A 796 -75.60 -22.13 8.69
N ARG A 797 -76.68 -22.47 7.96
CA ARG A 797 -76.80 -23.73 7.20
C ARG A 797 -77.31 -23.53 5.76
N PRO A 798 -76.62 -22.74 4.92
CA PRO A 798 -76.99 -22.59 3.51
C PRO A 798 -76.94 -23.95 2.79
N TRP A 799 -78.01 -24.29 2.07
CA TRP A 799 -78.15 -25.57 1.33
C TRP A 799 -77.84 -26.84 2.16
N GLY A 800 -78.04 -26.79 3.48
CA GLY A 800 -77.78 -27.90 4.40
C GLY A 800 -76.34 -28.01 4.92
N VAL A 801 -75.39 -27.29 4.34
CA VAL A 801 -73.98 -27.29 4.76
C VAL A 801 -73.78 -26.34 5.95
N PRO A 802 -73.21 -26.77 7.09
CA PRO A 802 -72.80 -25.87 8.16
C PRO A 802 -71.72 -24.89 7.68
N VAL A 803 -71.97 -23.59 7.85
CA VAL A 803 -71.05 -22.52 7.44
C VAL A 803 -71.00 -21.43 8.51
N GLU A 804 -69.79 -21.02 8.87
CA GLU A 804 -69.49 -19.99 9.86
C GLU A 804 -68.58 -18.90 9.28
N PRO A 805 -69.13 -17.80 8.73
CA PRO A 805 -68.37 -16.57 8.50
C PRO A 805 -67.93 -15.97 9.83
N TYR A 806 -66.73 -15.40 9.85
CA TYR A 806 -66.21 -14.68 11.00
C TYR A 806 -65.39 -13.45 10.60
N MET A 807 -65.30 -12.50 11.52
CA MET A 807 -64.34 -11.40 11.49
C MET A 807 -63.46 -11.50 12.73
N ARG A 808 -62.19 -11.09 12.61
CA ARG A 808 -61.24 -10.98 13.72
C ARG A 808 -60.62 -9.59 13.77
N ALA A 809 -60.41 -9.08 14.97
CA ALA A 809 -59.55 -7.95 15.24
C ALA A 809 -58.54 -8.35 16.32
N ASP A 810 -57.25 -8.16 16.05
CA ASP A 810 -56.17 -8.51 16.99
C ASP A 810 -55.25 -7.30 17.20
N LEU A 811 -54.77 -7.15 18.43
CA LEU A 811 -53.69 -6.27 18.83
C LEU A 811 -52.47 -7.14 19.18
N TRP A 812 -51.34 -6.88 18.54
CA TRP A 812 -50.06 -7.54 18.77
C TRP A 812 -49.07 -6.58 19.42
N ARG A 813 -48.30 -7.10 20.38
CA ARG A 813 -47.22 -6.39 21.06
C ARG A 813 -46.01 -7.30 21.13
N ASP A 814 -44.92 -6.92 20.46
CA ASP A 814 -43.61 -7.45 20.78
C ASP A 814 -43.08 -6.77 22.05
N ALA A 815 -42.36 -7.52 22.89
CA ALA A 815 -41.67 -6.97 24.04
C ALA A 815 -40.40 -6.22 23.61
N ASN A 816 -40.02 -5.21 24.38
CA ASN A 816 -38.77 -4.48 24.19
C ASN A 816 -37.57 -5.44 24.22
N GLY A 817 -36.69 -5.34 23.23
CA GLY A 817 -35.51 -6.18 23.02
C GLY A 817 -34.81 -5.76 21.72
N HIS A 818 -33.63 -6.29 21.42
CA HIS A 818 -32.91 -6.02 20.17
C HIS A 818 -32.08 -7.22 19.74
N ASP A 819 -31.96 -7.44 18.43
CA ASP A 819 -30.97 -8.32 17.81
C ASP A 819 -29.69 -7.52 17.56
N THR A 820 -28.51 -8.14 17.73
CA THR A 820 -27.20 -7.52 17.46
C THR A 820 -26.41 -8.33 16.45
N VAL A 821 -25.89 -7.67 15.41
CA VAL A 821 -24.82 -8.20 14.55
C VAL A 821 -23.50 -7.58 14.99
N ILE A 822 -22.49 -8.41 15.27
CA ILE A 822 -21.18 -7.97 15.75
C ILE A 822 -20.16 -8.16 14.61
N TYR A 823 -19.40 -7.12 14.27
CA TYR A 823 -18.37 -7.16 13.22
C TYR A 823 -16.98 -7.19 13.84
N GLN A 824 -16.13 -8.13 13.40
CA GLN A 824 -14.76 -8.28 13.92
C GLN A 824 -14.67 -8.37 15.46
N SER A 825 -15.71 -8.91 16.10
CA SER A 825 -15.91 -8.94 17.57
C SER A 825 -15.91 -7.56 18.27
N VAL A 826 -16.02 -6.45 17.52
CA VAL A 826 -15.91 -5.05 18.02
C VAL A 826 -17.21 -4.26 17.81
N ASP A 827 -17.58 -3.96 16.56
CA ASP A 827 -18.72 -3.08 16.27
C ASP A 827 -20.05 -3.81 16.47
N ARG A 828 -20.96 -3.23 17.26
CA ARG A 828 -22.28 -3.83 17.56
C ARG A 828 -23.41 -3.05 16.89
N ILE A 829 -23.98 -3.64 15.85
CA ILE A 829 -25.09 -3.08 15.06
C ILE A 829 -26.41 -3.65 15.59
N ARG A 830 -27.26 -2.80 16.18
CA ARG A 830 -28.52 -3.21 16.82
C ARG A 830 -29.74 -3.01 15.93
N THR A 831 -30.70 -3.92 16.04
CA THR A 831 -32.04 -3.85 15.43
C THR A 831 -33.09 -4.12 16.51
N GLU A 832 -33.93 -3.13 16.80
CA GLU A 832 -34.91 -3.18 17.89
C GLU A 832 -36.11 -4.08 17.54
N HIS A 833 -36.65 -4.75 18.55
CA HIS A 833 -37.80 -5.65 18.45
C HIS A 833 -39.14 -4.94 18.64
N ASP A 834 -39.14 -3.76 19.25
CA ASP A 834 -40.35 -3.18 19.83
C ASP A 834 -41.38 -2.76 18.77
N SER A 835 -42.53 -3.43 18.76
CA SER A 835 -43.60 -3.17 17.79
C SER A 835 -44.97 -3.04 18.46
N LYS A 836 -45.89 -2.33 17.82
CA LYS A 836 -47.33 -2.34 18.16
C LYS A 836 -48.14 -2.43 16.89
N THR A 837 -48.72 -3.58 16.59
CA THR A 837 -49.50 -3.77 15.36
C THR A 837 -50.94 -4.16 15.63
N ALA A 838 -51.86 -3.66 14.82
CA ALA A 838 -53.24 -4.11 14.80
C ALA A 838 -53.51 -4.86 13.50
N SER A 839 -54.26 -5.95 13.56
CA SER A 839 -54.74 -6.68 12.38
C SER A 839 -56.26 -6.80 12.37
N LEU A 840 -56.85 -6.61 11.20
CA LEU A 840 -58.25 -6.91 10.91
C LEU A 840 -58.27 -8.05 9.89
N GLY A 841 -59.12 -9.06 10.13
CA GLY A 841 -59.27 -10.18 9.21
C GLY A 841 -60.71 -10.66 9.11
N ALA A 842 -60.98 -11.39 8.04
CA ALA A 842 -62.25 -12.06 7.80
C ALA A 842 -62.00 -13.47 7.26
N GLY A 843 -62.94 -14.37 7.50
CA GLY A 843 -62.82 -15.75 7.06
C GLY A 843 -64.12 -16.52 7.08
N LEU A 844 -64.04 -17.78 6.68
CA LEU A 844 -65.15 -18.70 6.56
C LEU A 844 -64.70 -20.09 7.04
N VAL A 845 -65.50 -20.75 7.85
CA VAL A 845 -65.34 -22.17 8.18
C VAL A 845 -66.57 -22.93 7.72
N ALA A 846 -66.40 -23.92 6.84
CA ALA A 846 -67.48 -24.74 6.33
C ALA A 846 -67.23 -26.24 6.62
N GLN A 847 -68.30 -27.01 6.75
CA GLN A 847 -68.25 -28.47 6.90
C GLN A 847 -69.03 -29.15 5.76
N PRO A 848 -68.47 -29.28 4.53
CA PRO A 848 -69.19 -29.86 3.39
C PRO A 848 -69.66 -31.31 3.58
N SER A 849 -69.03 -32.06 4.48
CA SER A 849 -69.47 -33.40 4.90
C SER A 849 -69.06 -33.67 6.35
N GLU A 850 -69.60 -34.72 6.98
CA GLU A 850 -69.25 -35.09 8.36
C GLU A 850 -67.73 -35.33 8.54
N HIS A 851 -67.04 -35.73 7.47
CA HIS A 851 -65.60 -36.05 7.44
C HIS A 851 -64.70 -34.91 6.94
N LEU A 852 -65.24 -33.81 6.40
CA LEU A 852 -64.48 -32.73 5.79
C LEU A 852 -64.86 -31.36 6.37
N GLY A 853 -63.88 -30.70 6.99
CA GLY A 853 -63.90 -29.26 7.29
C GLY A 853 -62.98 -28.49 6.33
N VAL A 854 -63.40 -27.29 5.92
CA VAL A 854 -62.62 -26.36 5.12
C VAL A 854 -62.67 -24.99 5.78
N TYR A 855 -61.53 -24.32 5.92
CA TYR A 855 -61.44 -23.00 6.53
C TYR A 855 -60.51 -22.09 5.72
N LEU A 856 -60.92 -20.85 5.57
CA LEU A 856 -60.16 -19.81 4.87
C LEU A 856 -60.14 -18.53 5.69
N SER A 857 -59.05 -17.78 5.58
CA SER A 857 -58.90 -16.44 6.17
C SER A 857 -58.11 -15.52 5.24
N ALA A 858 -58.46 -14.24 5.30
CA ALA A 858 -57.62 -13.15 4.83
C ALA A 858 -57.48 -12.12 5.96
N ASP A 859 -56.31 -11.54 6.10
CA ASP A 859 -56.02 -10.52 7.11
C ASP A 859 -55.10 -9.43 6.59
N HIS A 860 -55.24 -8.25 7.18
CA HIS A 860 -54.39 -7.10 6.94
C HIS A 860 -53.94 -6.53 8.29
N ARG A 861 -52.62 -6.44 8.48
CA ARG A 861 -51.95 -5.95 9.68
C ARG A 861 -51.22 -4.64 9.36
N ARG A 862 -51.27 -3.69 10.29
CA ARG A 862 -50.52 -2.42 10.24
C ARG A 862 -49.96 -2.05 11.60
N GLU A 863 -48.85 -1.32 11.61
CA GLU A 863 -48.30 -0.72 12.82
C GLU A 863 -49.07 0.53 13.26
N LEU A 864 -49.21 0.68 14.58
CA LEU A 864 -49.85 1.80 15.26
C LEU A 864 -48.85 2.91 15.66
N SER A 865 -47.55 2.58 15.65
CA SER A 865 -46.44 3.42 16.14
C SER A 865 -45.97 4.48 15.13
N GLY A 866 -46.39 4.40 13.87
CA GLY A 866 -46.04 5.36 12.80
C GLY A 866 -45.00 4.90 11.77
N SER A 867 -44.57 3.64 11.79
CA SER A 867 -43.76 3.03 10.72
C SER A 867 -44.62 2.64 9.49
N ASP A 868 -44.00 2.40 8.31
CA ASP A 868 -44.69 1.82 7.14
C ASP A 868 -44.82 0.27 7.22
N THR A 869 -44.81 -0.30 8.43
CA THR A 869 -44.98 -1.73 8.64
C THR A 869 -46.42 -2.16 8.31
N GLN A 870 -46.55 -3.06 7.33
CA GLN A 870 -47.82 -3.61 6.86
C GLN A 870 -47.65 -5.04 6.34
N GLN A 871 -48.64 -5.90 6.60
CA GLN A 871 -48.69 -7.26 6.09
C GLN A 871 -50.10 -7.58 5.59
N THR A 872 -50.22 -8.26 4.46
CA THR A 872 -51.49 -8.78 3.94
C THR A 872 -51.34 -10.28 3.72
N GLY A 873 -52.10 -11.08 4.48
CA GLY A 873 -52.03 -12.53 4.47
C GLY A 873 -53.29 -13.21 3.95
N PHE A 874 -53.11 -14.38 3.36
CA PHE A 874 -54.17 -15.35 3.13
C PHE A 874 -53.78 -16.73 3.67
N SER A 875 -54.78 -17.50 4.08
CA SER A 875 -54.61 -18.87 4.54
C SER A 875 -55.82 -19.71 4.12
N VAL A 876 -55.56 -20.93 3.65
CA VAL A 876 -56.59 -21.92 3.33
C VAL A 876 -56.17 -23.24 3.97
N GLY A 877 -57.08 -23.87 4.71
CA GLY A 877 -56.84 -25.17 5.33
C GLY A 877 -58.02 -26.12 5.19
N ILE A 878 -57.69 -27.40 5.32
CA ILE A 878 -58.62 -28.53 5.26
C ILE A 878 -58.37 -29.43 6.47
N ARG A 879 -59.45 -29.99 7.02
CA ARG A 879 -59.42 -30.97 8.09
C ARG A 879 -60.22 -32.20 7.66
N LEU A 880 -59.57 -33.35 7.66
CA LEU A 880 -60.15 -34.67 7.33
C LEU A 880 -60.27 -35.49 8.60
N SER A 881 -61.45 -36.03 8.85
CA SER A 881 -61.83 -36.74 10.08
C SER A 881 -62.42 -38.10 9.74
N TRP A 882 -62.08 -39.15 10.50
CA TRP A 882 -62.51 -40.53 10.23
C TRP A 882 -62.77 -41.33 11.51
#